data_AF-A0A4P7AJG4-F1
#
_entry.id   AF-A0A4P7AJG4-F1
#
_cell.length_a   1.000
_cell.length_b   1.000
_cell.length_c   1.000
_cell.angle_alpha   90.00
_cell.angle_beta   90.00
_cell.angle_gamma   90.00
#
_symmetry.space_group_name_H-M   'P 1'
#
loop_
_entity.id
_entity.type
_entity.pdbx_description
1 polymer ?
#
loop_
_entity_poly.entity_id
_entity_poly.type
_entity_poly.pdbx_seq_one_letter_code
_entity_poly.pdbx_strand_id
1 'polypeptide(L)'
;MSELNKKEDKILNIFKSRLLQTNKRSLVFYNSFKENSYSIDLIKACSSTICSNKGFNFVKKNYEFKIAESLDNKKDNNKLLKNQFSSIYKKNNLIIQEKNIHSLFVGSYFIEGILDNNKSNVFRAPLILYRADISIKGNVIEIKNINYDEPQLNNSILLLMAAKNNLNWEFSEVDEHFFDNGLEYVLSLIKKTGFFIKNNHLEEFNINNLKEATQFTKEELYNYFTNVIKVNRNELILNNYISFGLYDIASSAILSAYNKIEEDDRVDFIDEIITNNIDPALEADVEWNEKEIVQISDLDVTQKTAIANSLSRSQFIWGPPGTGKSETIVNLLANIIFNNNRALFITEKKVASDVVYDRMKDLKDFCLMLFNKSEGVQFHQQVKKIHNAIELRAQTRLNNYNNKNIFINYGDKIDSSINLAKRYKKHFTSQSGRIYLKIIQYLKNDINNYTFDENIILNSISYSSFEKLQELNEYDINQKYNSLFNVFKTLDIKTMYKKNIFSQIYLDDNKRKIFFYNLFIKNKYKTKLPLFSKNKFQNFLNDKINQTNYNNLCFLVKSINNVTYDNIIEILYALALNNNNQINIYDYDYLCAVYINDHKIKYQSILKDANKWIELIKKDSSQRYLNDVKWIYNKHIDNVVDKLFESKKREYEGIKYSKLFKSLGNAINSRKQIRLTTYFKNYMELLKILFPIIITNPNNASNQNFLKLNEKEFDFVIFDEASQIFVEKCIPALFRAKKYIIVGDDKQLPPTNFFSDKLEGDEEELENQLEDIDKLNLAKAESLIDFANSRYPKSMLQYHYRSNYTELINFSNSRYYESKLQVVNKNQKSFLPIEIISAEGNFENGVNVEEANIIVKLILQLLKDPDYEGKTIGVITFNADQKKLIDSLIDKAAINSVKLQNLLNLEKGNELFVKNIENVQGDERDVIIFSIAFAPKKDGKFINNYGPLNLEGGQRRLNVAITRAKHKMIIVKSIHSRTMNPNKQGAIDLRDFLSFAELLQNRETIKDANALIFKNNYNDNQNNELKQFDSEFEVEVFNEIDKLITPYKDRYELRNQTDACGYKIDITILDKQKEEYALAIECDGYTYHSSDFDRKRDIDRQYYLEKRGWKFERILSTHWWSSDKKYKEQFLKNVLKAIKEI
;
A
#
# COMPACT_ATOMS: atom_id res chain seq x y z
N MET A 1 31.76 27.61 26.85
CA MET A 1 30.99 26.45 26.35
C MET A 1 29.84 26.90 25.48
N SER A 2 28.91 27.73 25.96
CA SER A 2 27.74 28.25 25.21
C SER A 2 27.97 29.01 23.89
N GLU A 3 29.22 29.28 23.50
CA GLU A 3 29.59 29.86 22.19
C GLU A 3 30.30 28.87 21.25
N LEU A 4 30.65 27.66 21.73
CA LEU A 4 31.19 26.58 20.89
C LEU A 4 30.06 25.79 20.21
N ASN A 5 29.00 25.44 20.96
CA ASN A 5 27.76 24.81 20.48
C ASN A 5 26.94 25.64 19.47
N LYS A 6 27.48 26.75 18.94
CA LYS A 6 26.86 27.58 17.88
C LYS A 6 27.49 27.37 16.50
N LYS A 7 28.34 26.32 16.35
CA LYS A 7 28.94 25.92 15.07
C LYS A 7 28.22 24.75 14.39
N GLU A 8 27.43 24.00 15.13
CA GLU A 8 26.50 22.97 14.66
C GLU A 8 25.07 23.58 14.63
N ASP A 9 24.20 23.45 13.62
CA ASP A 9 24.21 22.60 12.42
C ASP A 9 24.29 23.37 11.09
N LYS A 10 25.37 23.19 10.33
CA LYS A 10 25.46 23.74 8.95
C LYS A 10 24.43 23.11 8.00
N ILE A 11 24.16 21.80 8.14
CA ILE A 11 23.31 21.04 7.21
C ILE A 11 21.83 21.42 7.31
N LEU A 12 21.28 21.56 8.52
CA LEU A 12 19.91 22.05 8.70
C LEU A 12 19.74 23.44 8.08
N ASN A 13 20.73 24.33 8.25
CA ASN A 13 20.73 25.65 7.64
C ASN A 13 20.79 25.60 6.09
N ILE A 14 21.54 24.68 5.49
CA ILE A 14 21.58 24.45 4.03
C ILE A 14 20.22 23.96 3.51
N PHE A 15 19.60 22.97 4.16
CA PHE A 15 18.28 22.49 3.76
C PHE A 15 17.19 23.55 3.98
N LYS A 16 17.27 24.33 5.07
CA LYS A 16 16.37 25.44 5.36
C LYS A 16 16.52 26.59 4.36
N SER A 17 17.73 26.87 3.87
CA SER A 17 17.96 27.90 2.85
C SER A 17 17.36 27.48 1.50
N ARG A 18 17.48 26.21 1.10
CA ARG A 18 16.80 25.64 -0.10
C ARG A 18 15.29 25.85 -0.05
N LEU A 19 14.65 25.53 1.08
CA LEU A 19 13.21 25.75 1.32
C LEU A 19 12.79 27.24 1.26
N LEU A 20 13.74 28.18 1.42
CA LEU A 20 13.54 29.63 1.42
C LEU A 20 13.97 30.34 0.12
N GLN A 21 14.65 29.68 -0.83
CA GLN A 21 15.19 30.33 -2.02
C GLN A 21 14.09 31.03 -2.86
N THR A 22 14.19 32.36 -2.99
CA THR A 22 13.21 33.21 -3.70
C THR A 22 13.40 33.17 -5.21
N ASN A 23 13.41 31.97 -5.79
CA ASN A 23 13.56 31.76 -7.23
C ASN A 23 12.49 32.54 -8.03
N LYS A 24 12.87 33.01 -9.22
CA LYS A 24 12.28 34.15 -9.97
C LYS A 24 10.78 34.03 -10.33
N ARG A 25 10.11 32.92 -9.98
CA ARG A 25 8.69 32.62 -10.24
C ARG A 25 7.93 32.06 -9.03
N SER A 26 8.45 32.22 -7.81
CA SER A 26 7.73 31.78 -6.59
C SER A 26 6.33 32.41 -6.51
N LEU A 27 5.31 31.54 -6.53
CA LEU A 27 3.89 31.87 -6.43
C LEU A 27 3.53 32.63 -5.15
N VAL A 28 4.36 32.51 -4.11
CA VAL A 28 4.10 33.02 -2.76
C VAL A 28 4.54 34.48 -2.61
N PHE A 29 5.58 34.89 -3.35
CA PHE A 29 6.34 36.11 -3.04
C PHE A 29 6.23 37.22 -4.07
N TYR A 30 5.90 36.96 -5.34
CA TYR A 30 5.84 38.02 -6.34
C TYR A 30 4.70 37.86 -7.36
N ASN A 31 3.74 38.78 -7.29
CA ASN A 31 2.60 38.82 -8.18
C ASN A 31 2.71 39.95 -9.23
N SER A 32 2.93 39.61 -10.49
CA SER A 32 3.02 40.60 -11.58
C SER A 32 1.66 41.03 -12.15
N PHE A 33 0.60 40.22 -11.93
CA PHE A 33 -0.69 40.32 -12.61
C PHE A 33 -0.65 40.46 -14.15
N LYS A 34 0.49 40.18 -14.80
CA LYS A 34 0.65 40.23 -16.26
C LYS A 34 0.03 38.98 -16.92
N GLU A 35 -0.11 39.01 -18.24
CA GLU A 35 -0.56 37.82 -19.00
C GLU A 35 0.34 36.60 -18.73
N ASN A 36 -0.27 35.41 -18.72
CA ASN A 36 0.37 34.13 -18.36
C ASN A 36 0.84 33.99 -16.89
N SER A 37 0.62 34.99 -16.03
CA SER A 37 0.78 34.85 -14.58
C SER A 37 -0.16 33.78 -14.00
N TYR A 38 0.07 33.41 -12.73
CA TYR A 38 -0.64 32.34 -12.04
C TYR A 38 -1.86 32.83 -11.24
N SER A 39 -2.20 34.11 -11.38
CA SER A 39 -3.18 34.80 -10.55
C SER A 39 -3.74 36.04 -11.24
N ILE A 40 -5.05 36.20 -11.15
CA ILE A 40 -5.83 37.26 -11.79
C ILE A 40 -6.24 38.28 -10.73
N ASP A 41 -6.15 39.58 -11.06
CA ASP A 41 -6.81 40.65 -10.30
C ASP A 41 -8.34 40.55 -10.53
N LEU A 42 -9.10 40.27 -9.46
CA LEU A 42 -10.55 40.10 -9.58
C LEU A 42 -11.29 41.42 -9.84
N ILE A 43 -10.70 42.57 -9.51
CA ILE A 43 -11.28 43.90 -9.75
C ILE A 43 -11.21 44.19 -11.26
N LYS A 44 -10.06 43.89 -11.89
CA LYS A 44 -9.85 43.94 -13.34
C LYS A 44 -10.72 42.93 -14.11
N ALA A 45 -10.95 41.75 -13.54
CA ALA A 45 -11.88 40.76 -14.09
C ALA A 45 -13.36 41.22 -14.00
N CYS A 46 -13.74 41.91 -12.91
CA CYS A 46 -15.07 42.47 -12.74
C CYS A 46 -15.35 43.69 -13.62
N SER A 47 -14.36 44.55 -13.90
CA SER A 47 -14.55 45.72 -14.77
C SER A 47 -14.73 45.33 -16.26
N SER A 48 -14.27 44.14 -16.65
CA SER A 48 -14.35 43.62 -18.02
C SER A 48 -15.58 42.72 -18.29
N THR A 49 -16.21 42.13 -17.27
CA THR A 49 -17.26 41.10 -17.43
C THR A 49 -18.59 41.44 -16.74
N ILE A 50 -19.66 40.66 -16.99
CA ILE A 50 -20.92 40.78 -16.24
C ILE A 50 -20.83 39.87 -15.00
N CYS A 51 -20.23 40.40 -13.93
CA CYS A 51 -20.31 39.78 -12.61
C CYS A 51 -21.72 39.95 -12.03
N SER A 52 -22.34 38.85 -11.60
CA SER A 52 -23.72 38.86 -11.08
C SER A 52 -23.83 39.47 -9.66
N ASN A 53 -22.77 39.34 -8.86
CA ASN A 53 -22.69 39.82 -7.49
C ASN A 53 -21.87 41.11 -7.39
N LYS A 54 -22.48 42.26 -7.72
CA LYS A 54 -21.87 43.62 -7.53
C LYS A 54 -21.73 44.07 -6.05
N GLY A 55 -21.85 43.14 -5.09
CA GLY A 55 -21.74 43.43 -3.65
C GLY A 55 -20.33 43.19 -3.13
N PHE A 56 -19.71 44.23 -2.56
CA PHE A 56 -18.38 44.23 -1.95
C PHE A 56 -18.31 43.41 -0.66
N ASN A 57 -18.40 42.09 -0.78
CA ASN A 57 -18.12 41.16 0.32
C ASN A 57 -17.38 39.93 -0.22
N PHE A 58 -16.33 40.18 -1.02
CA PHE A 58 -15.55 39.20 -1.78
C PHE A 58 -14.96 38.05 -0.95
N VAL A 59 -14.87 38.25 0.37
CA VAL A 59 -14.41 37.25 1.34
C VAL A 59 -15.51 36.28 1.77
N LYS A 60 -16.80 36.67 1.76
CA LYS A 60 -17.89 35.96 2.46
C LYS A 60 -19.01 35.40 1.56
N LYS A 61 -18.81 35.31 0.24
CA LYS A 61 -19.79 34.73 -0.72
C LYS A 61 -19.12 33.96 -1.86
N ASN A 62 -19.91 33.14 -2.57
CA ASN A 62 -19.54 32.55 -3.86
C ASN A 62 -19.80 33.56 -5.01
N TYR A 63 -19.04 33.43 -6.10
CA TYR A 63 -19.02 34.39 -7.20
C TYR A 63 -19.21 33.74 -8.57
N GLU A 64 -20.29 34.11 -9.26
CA GLU A 64 -20.51 33.78 -10.68
C GLU A 64 -20.08 34.95 -11.58
N PHE A 65 -19.03 34.73 -12.36
CA PHE A 65 -18.62 35.58 -13.47
C PHE A 65 -19.28 35.07 -14.75
N LYS A 66 -20.18 35.86 -15.33
CA LYS A 66 -20.80 35.54 -16.62
C LYS A 66 -20.10 36.31 -17.72
N ILE A 67 -19.32 35.59 -18.54
CA ILE A 67 -18.66 36.18 -19.70
C ILE A 67 -19.73 36.43 -20.74
N ALA A 68 -20.03 37.70 -20.98
CA ALA A 68 -21.02 38.12 -21.97
C ALA A 68 -20.46 38.01 -23.39
N GLU A 69 -21.28 37.49 -24.30
CA GLU A 69 -21.03 37.51 -25.74
C GLU A 69 -21.34 38.90 -26.31
N SER A 70 -20.54 39.90 -25.93
CA SER A 70 -20.58 41.25 -26.51
C SER A 70 -20.20 41.22 -27.98
N LEU A 71 -20.83 42.04 -28.83
CA LEU A 71 -20.59 42.04 -30.27
C LEU A 71 -19.28 42.73 -30.69
N ASP A 72 -18.84 43.76 -29.97
CA ASP A 72 -17.66 44.59 -30.31
C ASP A 72 -16.38 44.22 -29.53
N ASN A 73 -15.33 45.07 -29.63
CA ASN A 73 -13.95 44.94 -29.13
C ASN A 73 -13.73 44.33 -27.72
N LYS A 74 -14.75 44.24 -26.87
CA LYS A 74 -14.70 43.47 -25.61
C LYS A 74 -14.51 41.96 -25.85
N LYS A 75 -14.80 41.44 -27.06
CA LYS A 75 -14.58 40.03 -27.45
C LYS A 75 -13.19 39.51 -27.11
N ASP A 76 -12.13 40.21 -27.51
CA ASP A 76 -10.77 39.72 -27.33
C ASP A 76 -10.30 39.77 -25.87
N ASN A 77 -10.68 40.81 -25.11
CA ASN A 77 -10.44 40.87 -23.67
C ASN A 77 -11.18 39.75 -22.92
N ASN A 78 -12.44 39.47 -23.27
CA ASN A 78 -13.22 38.38 -22.68
C ASN A 78 -12.60 37.00 -23.00
N LYS A 79 -12.11 36.82 -24.23
CA LYS A 79 -11.41 35.61 -24.68
C LYS A 79 -10.06 35.43 -23.96
N LEU A 80 -9.29 36.51 -23.79
CA LEU A 80 -8.04 36.54 -23.04
C LEU A 80 -8.27 36.14 -21.57
N LEU A 81 -9.25 36.76 -20.90
CA LEU A 81 -9.59 36.45 -19.52
C LEU A 81 -10.07 34.99 -19.35
N LYS A 82 -10.89 34.48 -20.28
CA LYS A 82 -11.30 33.07 -20.32
C LYS A 82 -10.10 32.13 -20.44
N ASN A 83 -9.11 32.48 -21.28
CA ASN A 83 -7.87 31.71 -21.41
C ASN A 83 -7.02 31.75 -20.12
N GLN A 84 -6.95 32.89 -19.43
CA GLN A 84 -6.22 33.00 -18.15
C GLN A 84 -6.85 32.11 -17.06
N PHE A 85 -8.17 32.19 -16.86
CA PHE A 85 -8.87 31.30 -15.91
C PHE A 85 -8.74 29.82 -16.31
N SER A 86 -8.84 29.50 -17.60
CA SER A 86 -8.67 28.12 -18.09
C SER A 86 -7.24 27.60 -17.89
N SER A 87 -6.23 28.48 -17.99
CA SER A 87 -4.82 28.17 -17.68
C SER A 87 -4.63 27.90 -16.20
N ILE A 88 -5.19 28.74 -15.32
CA ILE A 88 -5.17 28.53 -13.86
C ILE A 88 -5.87 27.22 -13.48
N TYR A 89 -7.04 26.92 -14.03
CA TYR A 89 -7.76 25.66 -13.78
C TYR A 89 -6.95 24.44 -14.22
N LYS A 90 -6.41 24.43 -15.45
CA LYS A 90 -5.56 23.33 -15.94
C LYS A 90 -4.29 23.16 -15.09
N LYS A 91 -3.64 24.25 -14.66
CA LYS A 91 -2.49 24.22 -13.74
C LYS A 91 -2.87 23.68 -12.35
N ASN A 92 -4.02 24.08 -11.79
CA ASN A 92 -4.50 23.60 -10.50
C ASN A 92 -4.70 22.08 -10.50
N ASN A 93 -5.35 21.56 -11.54
CA ASN A 93 -5.61 20.13 -11.68
C ASN A 93 -4.31 19.31 -11.78
N LEU A 94 -3.28 19.84 -12.47
CA LEU A 94 -1.94 19.23 -12.48
C LEU A 94 -1.31 19.22 -11.08
N ILE A 95 -1.33 20.35 -10.35
CA ILE A 95 -0.77 20.42 -8.98
C ILE A 95 -1.49 19.47 -8.02
N ILE A 96 -2.81 19.31 -8.15
CA ILE A 96 -3.60 18.36 -7.35
C ILE A 96 -3.25 16.90 -7.71
N GLN A 97 -3.04 16.57 -8.98
CA GLN A 97 -2.63 15.22 -9.42
C GLN A 97 -1.19 14.88 -9.02
N GLU A 98 -0.27 15.82 -9.17
CA GLU A 98 1.18 15.63 -8.99
C GLU A 98 1.63 15.75 -7.52
N LYS A 99 1.04 16.67 -6.74
CA LYS A 99 1.49 17.00 -5.37
C LYS A 99 0.40 16.83 -4.29
N ASN A 100 -0.86 16.63 -4.70
CA ASN A 100 -2.01 16.61 -3.79
C ASN A 100 -2.11 17.87 -2.89
N ILE A 101 -1.70 19.04 -3.40
CA ILE A 101 -1.74 20.31 -2.68
C ILE A 101 -2.89 21.17 -3.21
N HIS A 102 -3.78 21.60 -2.33
CA HIS A 102 -4.76 22.65 -2.63
C HIS A 102 -4.06 24.01 -2.73
N SER A 103 -3.62 24.36 -3.95
CA SER A 103 -2.87 25.58 -4.24
C SER A 103 -3.74 26.79 -4.62
N LEU A 104 -5.06 26.63 -4.73
CA LEU A 104 -5.96 27.66 -5.26
C LEU A 104 -6.57 28.54 -4.15
N PHE A 105 -6.34 29.86 -4.20
CA PHE A 105 -6.83 30.79 -3.18
C PHE A 105 -7.28 32.13 -3.77
N VAL A 106 -8.18 32.79 -3.05
CA VAL A 106 -8.41 34.24 -3.13
C VAL A 106 -7.45 34.91 -2.13
N GLY A 107 -6.51 35.71 -2.64
CA GLY A 107 -5.54 36.44 -1.82
C GLY A 107 -5.92 37.91 -1.64
N SER A 108 -5.84 38.42 -0.40
CA SER A 108 -6.11 39.81 -0.04
C SER A 108 -5.03 40.41 0.87
N TYR A 109 -5.14 41.73 1.12
CA TYR A 109 -4.19 42.53 1.91
C TYR A 109 -2.75 42.34 1.42
N PHE A 110 -2.45 42.90 0.25
CA PHE A 110 -1.15 42.75 -0.38
C PHE A 110 -0.10 43.63 0.29
N ILE A 111 1.06 43.06 0.58
CA ILE A 111 2.26 43.79 0.98
C ILE A 111 3.27 43.81 -0.17
N GLU A 112 3.93 44.96 -0.31
CA GLU A 112 5.00 45.19 -1.27
C GLU A 112 6.18 45.88 -0.59
N GLY A 113 7.39 45.59 -1.04
CA GLY A 113 8.59 46.25 -0.52
C GLY A 113 9.89 45.66 -1.05
N ILE A 114 10.99 46.10 -0.44
CA ILE A 114 12.36 45.73 -0.77
C ILE A 114 12.98 45.02 0.44
N LEU A 115 13.49 43.79 0.25
CA LEU A 115 14.08 42.98 1.34
C LEU A 115 15.56 43.28 1.57
N ASP A 116 16.29 43.61 0.51
CA ASP A 116 17.67 44.09 0.51
C ASP A 116 17.96 44.86 -0.80
N ASN A 117 19.15 45.44 -0.92
CA ASN A 117 19.51 46.36 -2.01
C ASN A 117 19.60 45.70 -3.40
N ASN A 118 19.31 44.41 -3.55
CA ASN A 118 19.31 43.73 -4.84
C ASN A 118 17.95 43.86 -5.56
N LYS A 119 17.97 44.29 -6.84
CA LYS A 119 16.77 44.38 -7.70
C LYS A 119 15.95 43.08 -7.77
N SER A 120 16.57 41.91 -7.58
CA SER A 120 15.86 40.63 -7.54
C SER A 120 14.92 40.49 -6.34
N ASN A 121 15.17 41.21 -5.24
CA ASN A 121 14.60 40.96 -3.92
C ASN A 121 13.46 41.94 -3.57
N VAL A 122 12.83 42.52 -4.59
CA VAL A 122 11.50 43.12 -4.50
C VAL A 122 10.44 42.03 -4.53
N PHE A 123 9.40 42.22 -3.73
CA PHE A 123 8.30 41.26 -3.57
C PHE A 123 6.93 41.95 -3.61
N ARG A 124 5.89 41.17 -3.93
CA ARG A 124 4.47 41.51 -3.80
C ARG A 124 3.72 40.25 -3.44
N ALA A 125 3.18 40.17 -2.23
CA ALA A 125 2.52 38.98 -1.70
C ALA A 125 1.22 39.32 -0.95
N PRO A 126 0.17 38.49 -1.03
CA PRO A 126 -0.98 38.61 -0.14
C PRO A 126 -0.60 38.18 1.28
N LEU A 127 -1.10 38.89 2.30
CA LEU A 127 -0.98 38.48 3.70
C LEU A 127 -1.97 37.36 4.05
N ILE A 128 -3.17 37.40 3.47
CA ILE A 128 -4.27 36.49 3.82
C ILE A 128 -4.77 35.76 2.57
N LEU A 129 -4.98 34.45 2.71
CA LEU A 129 -5.34 33.52 1.66
C LEU A 129 -6.61 32.75 2.08
N TYR A 130 -7.71 32.98 1.37
CA TYR A 130 -8.98 32.26 1.52
C TYR A 130 -9.02 31.14 0.48
N ARG A 131 -9.35 29.91 0.88
CA ARG A 131 -9.36 28.76 -0.04
C ARG A 131 -10.47 28.93 -1.08
N ALA A 132 -10.16 28.68 -2.35
CA ALA A 132 -11.13 28.83 -3.41
C ALA A 132 -11.06 27.69 -4.43
N ASP A 133 -12.22 27.34 -4.97
CA ASP A 133 -12.39 26.40 -6.08
C ASP A 133 -12.90 27.14 -7.32
N ILE A 134 -12.74 26.53 -8.50
CA ILE A 134 -13.23 27.09 -9.77
C ILE A 134 -13.92 26.02 -10.61
N SER A 135 -15.09 26.34 -11.16
CA SER A 135 -15.70 25.55 -12.23
C SER A 135 -15.98 26.42 -13.46
N ILE A 136 -15.79 25.86 -14.65
CA ILE A 136 -15.95 26.55 -15.93
C ILE A 136 -17.01 25.80 -16.73
N LYS A 137 -18.16 26.44 -16.99
CA LYS A 137 -19.33 25.86 -17.67
C LYS A 137 -19.71 26.72 -18.85
N GLY A 138 -19.24 26.35 -20.05
CA GLY A 138 -19.46 27.11 -21.28
C GLY A 138 -18.80 28.50 -21.21
N ASN A 139 -19.60 29.55 -20.98
CA ASN A 139 -19.16 30.93 -20.78
C ASN A 139 -19.35 31.44 -19.33
N VAL A 140 -19.77 30.59 -18.40
CA VAL A 140 -19.86 30.91 -16.98
C VAL A 140 -18.61 30.40 -16.27
N ILE A 141 -17.99 31.25 -15.45
CA ILE A 141 -16.90 30.90 -14.54
C ILE A 141 -17.42 31.11 -13.12
N GLU A 142 -17.48 30.04 -12.33
CA GLU A 142 -17.95 30.07 -10.95
C GLU A 142 -16.76 29.86 -10.01
N ILE A 143 -16.47 30.87 -9.18
CA ILE A 143 -15.46 30.79 -8.11
C ILE A 143 -16.18 30.56 -6.78
N LYS A 144 -15.85 29.46 -6.10
CA LYS A 144 -16.42 29.08 -4.79
C LYS A 144 -15.40 29.35 -3.71
N ASN A 145 -15.83 29.97 -2.60
CA ASN A 145 -14.98 30.07 -1.42
C ASN A 145 -15.23 28.85 -0.53
N ILE A 146 -14.18 28.05 -0.30
CA ILE A 146 -14.24 26.82 0.51
C ILE A 146 -13.76 27.16 1.92
N ASN A 147 -14.62 26.94 2.92
CA ASN A 147 -14.33 27.26 4.31
C ASN A 147 -13.90 28.73 4.49
N TYR A 148 -14.76 29.69 4.09
CA TYR A 148 -14.48 31.12 4.24
C TYR A 148 -14.24 31.54 5.71
N ASP A 149 -14.75 30.76 6.68
CA ASP A 149 -14.49 30.90 8.12
C ASP A 149 -13.08 30.40 8.57
N GLU A 150 -12.24 29.87 7.66
CA GLU A 150 -10.85 29.42 7.92
C GLU A 150 -9.82 30.15 7.02
N PRO A 151 -9.66 31.48 7.12
CA PRO A 151 -8.56 32.23 6.49
C PRO A 151 -7.18 31.66 6.86
N GLN A 152 -6.23 31.75 5.93
CA GLN A 152 -4.85 31.30 6.14
C GLN A 152 -3.89 32.49 6.05
N LEU A 153 -3.05 32.68 7.08
CA LEU A 153 -1.98 33.66 7.07
C LEU A 153 -0.82 33.16 6.23
N ASN A 154 -0.29 34.01 5.35
CA ASN A 154 0.89 33.72 4.54
C ASN A 154 2.17 33.78 5.40
N ASN A 155 2.34 32.83 6.32
CA ASN A 155 3.50 32.79 7.22
C ASN A 155 4.84 32.70 6.47
N SER A 156 4.86 32.22 5.23
CA SER A 156 6.07 32.13 4.41
C SER A 156 6.73 33.50 4.15
N ILE A 157 5.95 34.57 3.93
CA ILE A 157 6.52 35.92 3.76
C ILE A 157 6.94 36.54 5.10
N LEU A 158 6.23 36.25 6.20
CA LEU A 158 6.58 36.75 7.54
C LEU A 158 7.87 36.09 8.08
N LEU A 159 8.02 34.77 7.90
CA LEU A 159 9.27 34.06 8.18
C LEU A 159 10.44 34.65 7.38
N LEU A 160 10.23 34.91 6.08
CA LEU A 160 11.29 35.43 5.21
C LEU A 160 11.72 36.85 5.62
N MET A 161 10.77 37.69 6.06
CA MET A 161 11.06 38.99 6.67
C MET A 161 11.86 38.84 7.97
N ALA A 162 11.42 37.97 8.88
CA ALA A 162 12.08 37.74 10.15
C ALA A 162 13.52 37.25 9.94
N ALA A 163 13.72 36.28 9.04
CA ALA A 163 15.03 35.77 8.66
C ALA A 163 15.97 36.85 8.07
N LYS A 164 15.44 37.80 7.28
CA LYS A 164 16.22 38.95 6.76
C LYS A 164 16.66 39.95 7.84
N ASN A 165 16.09 39.86 9.04
CA ASN A 165 16.46 40.62 10.24
C ASN A 165 17.11 39.73 11.33
N ASN A 166 17.45 38.47 11.04
CA ASN A 166 17.96 37.48 12.00
C ASN A 166 17.03 37.25 13.22
N LEU A 167 15.71 37.31 13.00
CA LEU A 167 14.68 37.06 14.01
C LEU A 167 14.03 35.68 13.80
N ASN A 168 13.77 34.96 14.90
CA ASN A 168 12.96 33.74 14.85
C ASN A 168 11.48 34.09 14.65
N TRP A 169 10.76 33.28 13.86
CA TRP A 169 9.34 33.47 13.57
C TRP A 169 8.48 32.35 14.16
N GLU A 170 7.61 32.72 15.12
CA GLU A 170 6.53 31.86 15.58
C GLU A 170 5.38 31.85 14.56
N PHE A 171 5.11 30.67 14.00
CA PHE A 171 4.03 30.48 13.01
C PHE A 171 2.67 30.76 13.64
N SER A 172 2.10 31.91 13.28
CA SER A 172 0.83 32.39 13.81
C SER A 172 -0.32 31.89 12.94
N GLU A 173 -1.32 31.25 13.54
CA GLU A 173 -2.59 30.97 12.87
C GLU A 173 -3.53 32.18 12.94
N VAL A 174 -4.60 32.14 12.13
CA VAL A 174 -5.69 33.10 12.20
C VAL A 174 -6.73 32.54 13.17
N ASP A 175 -6.94 33.23 14.29
CA ASP A 175 -7.82 32.79 15.38
C ASP A 175 -9.21 33.47 15.32
N GLU A 176 -10.01 33.32 16.38
CA GLU A 176 -11.31 33.98 16.48
C GLU A 176 -11.16 35.51 16.67
N HIS A 177 -10.10 35.98 17.35
CA HIS A 177 -9.85 37.42 17.59
C HIS A 177 -9.45 38.18 16.32
N PHE A 178 -8.93 37.50 15.29
CA PHE A 178 -8.78 38.09 13.96
C PHE A 178 -10.12 38.55 13.35
N PHE A 179 -11.24 37.88 13.64
CA PHE A 179 -12.53 38.33 13.09
C PHE A 179 -13.04 39.61 13.77
N ASP A 180 -12.57 39.91 14.98
CA ASP A 180 -12.92 41.11 15.74
C ASP A 180 -11.98 42.28 15.42
N ASN A 181 -10.65 42.06 15.44
CA ASN A 181 -9.64 43.12 15.32
C ASN A 181 -8.86 43.12 13.98
N GLY A 182 -9.03 42.09 13.14
CA GLY A 182 -8.63 42.04 11.72
C GLY A 182 -7.25 42.58 11.39
N LEU A 183 -7.22 43.78 10.82
CA LEU A 183 -6.00 44.39 10.26
C LEU A 183 -4.97 44.75 11.33
N GLU A 184 -5.39 45.15 12.53
CA GLU A 184 -4.46 45.55 13.60
C GLU A 184 -3.62 44.37 14.09
N TYR A 185 -4.24 43.19 14.20
CA TYR A 185 -3.53 41.95 14.53
C TYR A 185 -2.45 41.65 13.49
N VAL A 186 -2.78 41.73 12.20
CA VAL A 186 -1.81 41.45 11.12
C VAL A 186 -0.71 42.51 11.05
N LEU A 187 -1.02 43.79 11.31
CA LEU A 187 0.00 44.84 11.45
C LEU A 187 0.92 44.60 12.66
N SER A 188 0.41 44.01 13.75
CA SER A 188 1.25 43.61 14.90
C SER A 188 2.21 42.47 14.54
N LEU A 189 1.76 41.51 13.72
CA LEU A 189 2.60 40.41 13.23
C LEU A 189 3.71 40.90 12.29
N ILE A 190 3.43 41.88 11.42
CA ILE A 190 4.47 42.51 10.57
C ILE A 190 5.50 43.26 11.44
N LYS A 191 5.07 43.97 12.49
CA LYS A 191 6.00 44.62 13.43
C LYS A 191 6.93 43.62 14.13
N LYS A 192 6.45 42.41 14.45
CA LYS A 192 7.27 41.34 15.04
C LYS A 192 8.39 40.85 14.09
N THR A 193 8.27 40.99 12.77
CA THR A 193 9.35 40.62 11.83
C THR A 193 10.42 41.71 11.68
N GLY A 194 10.28 42.86 12.34
CA GLY A 194 11.17 44.02 12.20
C GLY A 194 10.87 44.89 10.97
N PHE A 195 9.71 44.74 10.34
CA PHE A 195 9.23 45.55 9.21
C PHE A 195 8.05 46.45 9.63
N PHE A 196 7.83 47.55 8.88
CA PHE A 196 6.79 48.53 9.19
C PHE A 196 6.03 49.00 7.95
N ILE A 197 4.70 49.14 8.04
CA ILE A 197 3.87 49.71 6.97
C ILE A 197 3.99 51.23 6.97
N LYS A 198 4.33 51.80 5.80
CA LYS A 198 4.52 53.25 5.58
C LYS A 198 3.21 54.01 5.41
N ASN A 199 2.23 53.42 4.72
CA ASN A 199 0.94 54.04 4.39
C ASN A 199 -0.19 53.58 5.34
N ASN A 200 -0.03 53.86 6.64
CA ASN A 200 -0.84 53.30 7.72
C ASN A 200 -2.25 53.93 7.91
N HIS A 201 -2.89 54.43 6.84
CA HIS A 201 -4.24 55.01 6.88
C HIS A 201 -5.30 53.90 6.92
N LEU A 202 -5.62 53.42 8.12
CA LEU A 202 -6.62 52.36 8.37
C LEU A 202 -7.99 52.63 7.73
N GLU A 203 -8.41 53.90 7.67
CA GLU A 203 -9.69 54.32 7.07
C GLU A 203 -9.80 54.04 5.56
N GLU A 204 -8.66 53.98 4.84
CA GLU A 204 -8.68 53.57 3.43
C GLU A 204 -8.93 52.05 3.27
N PHE A 205 -8.64 51.22 4.28
CA PHE A 205 -8.61 49.75 4.19
C PHE A 205 -9.97 49.05 4.37
N ASN A 206 -11.02 49.65 3.79
CA ASN A 206 -12.34 49.03 3.69
C ASN A 206 -12.42 48.08 2.47
N ILE A 207 -13.15 46.96 2.57
CA ILE A 207 -13.44 46.07 1.41
C ILE A 207 -14.22 46.81 0.30
N ASN A 208 -14.84 47.95 0.60
CA ASN A 208 -15.45 48.84 -0.40
C ASN A 208 -14.44 49.67 -1.21
N ASN A 209 -13.19 49.82 -0.75
CA ASN A 209 -12.15 50.68 -1.33
C ASN A 209 -11.09 49.88 -2.13
N LEU A 210 -11.55 48.96 -2.98
CA LEU A 210 -10.66 48.14 -3.81
C LEU A 210 -10.12 48.94 -5.01
N LYS A 211 -8.84 48.74 -5.34
CA LYS A 211 -8.12 49.44 -6.42
C LYS A 211 -7.46 48.40 -7.35
N GLU A 212 -7.45 48.63 -8.67
CA GLU A 212 -6.77 47.74 -9.63
C GLU A 212 -5.25 47.72 -9.37
N ALA A 213 -4.63 46.54 -9.50
CA ALA A 213 -3.22 46.32 -9.21
C ALA A 213 -2.30 46.73 -10.37
N THR A 214 -1.19 47.42 -10.06
CA THR A 214 -0.21 47.85 -11.06
C THR A 214 0.55 46.67 -11.66
N GLN A 215 0.48 46.51 -12.98
CA GLN A 215 1.10 45.41 -13.72
C GLN A 215 2.59 45.67 -14.04
N PHE A 216 3.41 45.81 -13.00
CA PHE A 216 4.85 46.03 -13.11
C PHE A 216 5.67 44.71 -13.21
N THR A 217 6.89 44.77 -13.73
CA THR A 217 7.96 43.78 -13.50
C THR A 217 8.67 44.03 -12.16
N LYS A 218 9.54 43.12 -11.71
CA LYS A 218 10.36 43.35 -10.51
C LYS A 218 11.25 44.59 -10.62
N GLU A 219 11.78 44.88 -11.81
CA GLU A 219 12.62 46.05 -12.05
C GLU A 219 11.82 47.35 -12.15
N GLU A 220 10.67 47.33 -12.83
CA GLU A 220 9.70 48.44 -12.80
C GLU A 220 9.28 48.77 -11.36
N LEU A 221 8.98 47.75 -10.54
CA LEU A 221 8.56 47.90 -9.15
C LEU A 221 9.72 48.33 -8.23
N TYR A 222 10.95 47.83 -8.44
CA TYR A 222 12.16 48.32 -7.75
C TYR A 222 12.34 49.82 -7.98
N ASN A 223 12.38 50.24 -9.24
CA ASN A 223 12.58 51.63 -9.63
C ASN A 223 11.45 52.52 -9.10
N TYR A 224 10.21 52.02 -9.04
CA TYR A 224 9.07 52.72 -8.44
C TYR A 224 9.26 52.93 -6.93
N PHE A 225 9.72 51.90 -6.20
CA PHE A 225 9.97 52.02 -4.76
C PHE A 225 11.21 52.86 -4.42
N THR A 226 12.31 52.75 -5.15
CA THR A 226 13.51 53.56 -4.85
C THR A 226 13.34 55.02 -5.27
N ASN A 227 12.74 55.28 -6.44
CA ASN A 227 12.78 56.60 -7.07
C ASN A 227 11.51 57.41 -6.84
N VAL A 228 10.33 56.77 -6.75
CA VAL A 228 9.02 57.45 -6.63
C VAL A 228 8.56 57.49 -5.17
N ILE A 229 8.35 56.32 -4.53
CA ILE A 229 7.84 56.27 -3.14
C ILE A 229 8.97 56.40 -2.09
N LYS A 230 10.22 56.19 -2.50
CA LYS A 230 11.42 56.21 -1.64
C LYS A 230 11.25 55.32 -0.41
N VAL A 231 10.94 54.06 -0.65
CA VAL A 231 10.77 53.01 0.38
C VAL A 231 12.15 52.63 0.92
N ASN A 232 12.37 52.79 2.22
CA ASN A 232 13.62 52.39 2.87
C ASN A 232 13.67 50.86 3.09
N ARG A 233 14.86 50.33 3.39
CA ARG A 233 14.99 48.96 3.90
C ARG A 233 14.14 48.80 5.17
N ASN A 234 13.38 47.71 5.24
CA ASN A 234 12.37 47.39 6.27
C ASN A 234 11.08 48.26 6.27
N GLU A 235 10.93 49.23 5.35
CA GLU A 235 9.62 49.83 5.07
C GLU A 235 8.83 49.01 4.04
N LEU A 236 7.52 48.98 4.19
CA LEU A 236 6.57 48.27 3.34
C LEU A 236 5.39 49.16 2.94
N ILE A 237 4.77 48.83 1.81
CA ILE A 237 3.49 49.39 1.38
C ILE A 237 2.43 48.30 1.52
N LEU A 238 1.31 48.64 2.15
CA LEU A 238 0.10 47.81 2.16
C LEU A 238 -0.83 48.26 1.02
N ASN A 239 -1.44 47.31 0.30
CA ASN A 239 -2.35 47.56 -0.82
C ASN A 239 -3.62 46.71 -0.74
N ASN A 240 -4.76 47.34 -0.99
CA ASN A 240 -6.09 46.72 -0.92
C ASN A 240 -6.48 46.05 -2.25
N TYR A 241 -5.66 45.10 -2.70
CA TYR A 241 -5.92 44.29 -3.88
C TYR A 241 -6.62 42.98 -3.51
N ILE A 242 -7.50 42.48 -4.39
CA ILE A 242 -8.06 41.13 -4.31
C ILE A 242 -7.69 40.36 -5.57
N SER A 243 -7.13 39.17 -5.36
CA SER A 243 -6.62 38.29 -6.39
C SER A 243 -7.25 36.91 -6.29
N PHE A 244 -7.29 36.18 -7.40
CA PHE A 244 -7.59 34.75 -7.43
C PHE A 244 -6.49 34.03 -8.19
N GLY A 245 -5.89 32.98 -7.61
CA GLY A 245 -4.81 32.27 -8.28
C GLY A 245 -4.15 31.18 -7.45
N LEU A 246 -3.01 30.72 -7.95
CA LEU A 246 -2.23 29.63 -7.38
C LEU A 246 -1.16 30.20 -6.43
N TYR A 247 -1.17 29.74 -5.17
CA TYR A 247 -0.30 30.15 -4.09
C TYR A 247 0.20 28.91 -3.33
N ASP A 248 1.52 28.75 -3.22
CA ASP A 248 2.14 27.53 -2.67
C ASP A 248 2.56 27.71 -1.20
N ILE A 249 1.59 27.67 -0.28
CA ILE A 249 1.83 27.84 1.17
C ILE A 249 2.60 26.65 1.79
N ALA A 250 2.85 25.58 1.02
CA ALA A 250 3.34 24.28 1.49
C ALA A 250 4.58 24.36 2.40
N SER A 251 5.61 25.12 1.99
CA SER A 251 6.87 25.23 2.73
C SER A 251 6.71 25.73 4.17
N SER A 252 5.64 26.45 4.49
CA SER A 252 5.39 26.97 5.84
C SER A 252 5.32 25.86 6.91
N ALA A 253 4.65 24.74 6.61
CA ALA A 253 4.53 23.64 7.56
C ALA A 253 5.87 22.91 7.79
N ILE A 254 6.66 22.76 6.72
CA ILE A 254 8.00 22.16 6.78
C ILE A 254 8.95 23.06 7.58
N LEU A 255 9.00 24.36 7.27
CA LEU A 255 9.85 25.34 7.98
C LEU A 255 9.46 25.49 9.46
N SER A 256 8.16 25.36 9.80
CA SER A 256 7.71 25.29 11.20
C SER A 256 8.19 24.04 11.94
N ALA A 257 8.45 22.94 11.23
CA ALA A 257 9.05 21.74 11.81
C ALA A 257 10.58 21.86 11.94
N TYR A 258 11.27 22.54 11.01
CA TYR A 258 12.71 22.84 11.13
C TYR A 258 13.03 23.65 12.39
N ASN A 259 12.32 24.78 12.60
CA ASN A 259 12.49 25.58 13.82
C ASN A 259 12.33 24.73 15.10
N LYS A 260 11.46 23.70 15.07
CA LYS A 260 11.23 22.80 16.22
C LYS A 260 12.27 21.69 16.39
N ILE A 261 13.03 21.35 15.36
CA ILE A 261 14.20 20.47 15.48
C ILE A 261 15.37 21.28 16.08
N GLU A 262 15.50 22.55 15.68
CA GLU A 262 16.46 23.50 16.23
C GLU A 262 16.15 23.88 17.69
N GLU A 263 14.87 24.13 18.04
CA GLU A 263 14.42 24.49 19.39
C GLU A 263 14.60 23.39 20.46
N ASP A 264 14.80 22.13 20.06
CA ASP A 264 14.98 20.98 20.97
C ASP A 264 16.47 20.76 21.36
N ASP A 265 17.40 21.58 20.81
CA ASP A 265 18.87 21.47 20.97
C ASP A 265 19.46 20.09 20.56
N ARG A 266 18.73 19.30 19.75
CA ARG A 266 19.06 17.90 19.42
C ARG A 266 19.98 17.73 18.20
N VAL A 267 21.18 18.33 18.29
CA VAL A 267 22.26 18.20 17.28
C VAL A 267 22.50 16.75 16.85
N ASP A 268 22.38 15.81 17.79
CA ASP A 268 22.57 14.36 17.56
C ASP A 268 21.73 13.76 16.42
N PHE A 269 20.57 14.33 16.03
CA PHE A 269 19.69 13.68 15.04
C PHE A 269 20.29 13.62 13.63
N ILE A 270 20.92 14.70 13.17
CA ILE A 270 21.57 14.73 11.85
C ILE A 270 22.79 13.82 11.86
N ASP A 271 23.56 13.84 12.95
CA ASP A 271 24.75 13.00 13.10
C ASP A 271 24.41 11.52 13.35
N GLU A 272 23.25 11.17 13.92
CA GLU A 272 22.70 9.80 13.95
C GLU A 272 22.35 9.34 12.53
N ILE A 273 21.78 10.21 11.70
CA ILE A 273 21.50 9.91 10.29
C ILE A 273 22.78 9.74 9.45
N ILE A 274 23.88 10.39 9.84
CA ILE A 274 25.18 10.26 9.17
C ILE A 274 25.96 9.05 9.70
N THR A 275 25.97 8.80 11.01
CA THR A 275 26.77 7.72 11.61
C THR A 275 26.15 6.33 11.45
N ASN A 276 24.84 6.23 11.15
CA ASN A 276 24.19 4.99 10.69
C ASN A 276 24.53 4.64 9.22
N ASN A 277 25.72 4.99 8.74
CA ASN A 277 26.28 4.52 7.47
C ASN A 277 26.63 3.02 7.58
N ILE A 278 25.68 2.16 7.22
CA ILE A 278 25.92 0.73 7.00
C ILE A 278 26.54 0.57 5.62
N ASP A 279 27.69 -0.11 5.50
CA ASP A 279 28.25 -0.46 4.18
C ASP A 279 27.25 -1.38 3.44
N PRO A 280 26.61 -0.91 2.34
CA PRO A 280 25.58 -1.67 1.64
C PRO A 280 26.08 -2.97 1.00
N ALA A 281 27.40 -3.16 0.89
CA ALA A 281 28.03 -4.35 0.31
C ALA A 281 28.39 -5.44 1.33
N LEU A 282 28.37 -5.15 2.64
CA LEU A 282 28.85 -6.07 3.69
C LEU A 282 27.74 -6.82 4.44
N GLU A 283 26.52 -6.28 4.52
CA GLU A 283 25.40 -6.99 5.16
C GLU A 283 24.63 -7.88 4.17
N ALA A 284 24.66 -9.19 4.40
CA ALA A 284 23.84 -10.17 3.68
C ALA A 284 22.32 -9.89 3.80
N ASP A 285 21.53 -10.49 2.92
CA ASP A 285 20.07 -10.52 3.07
C ASP A 285 19.67 -11.30 4.33
N VAL A 286 18.65 -10.83 5.05
CA VAL A 286 18.14 -11.50 6.25
C VAL A 286 17.43 -12.80 5.86
N GLU A 287 17.81 -13.92 6.45
CA GLU A 287 17.09 -15.20 6.32
C GLU A 287 15.66 -15.08 6.87
N TRP A 288 14.66 -15.54 6.12
CA TRP A 288 13.24 -15.45 6.48
C TRP A 288 12.48 -16.72 6.09
N ASN A 289 11.53 -17.14 6.94
CA ASN A 289 10.66 -18.28 6.67
C ASN A 289 9.31 -17.85 6.09
N GLU A 290 8.71 -18.73 5.28
CA GLU A 290 7.36 -18.60 4.71
C GLU A 290 6.29 -18.11 5.71
N LYS A 291 6.39 -18.56 6.96
CA LYS A 291 5.37 -18.34 8.01
C LYS A 291 5.53 -17.03 8.79
N GLU A 292 6.64 -16.32 8.60
CA GLU A 292 6.95 -15.08 9.32
C GLU A 292 6.38 -13.84 8.59
N ILE A 293 6.20 -13.94 7.27
CA ILE A 293 5.64 -12.88 6.43
C ILE A 293 4.16 -13.19 6.14
N VAL A 294 3.25 -12.35 6.65
CA VAL A 294 1.84 -12.37 6.21
C VAL A 294 1.70 -11.72 4.84
N GLN A 295 0.81 -12.23 4.00
CA GLN A 295 0.68 -11.81 2.60
C GLN A 295 -0.77 -11.46 2.30
N ILE A 296 -1.02 -10.26 1.79
CA ILE A 296 -2.36 -9.80 1.40
C ILE A 296 -2.55 -9.77 -0.13
N SER A 297 -1.52 -10.10 -0.89
CA SER A 297 -1.52 -10.34 -2.33
C SER A 297 -0.32 -11.22 -2.73
N ASP A 298 -0.25 -11.61 -4.00
CA ASP A 298 0.86 -12.41 -4.53
C ASP A 298 2.17 -11.61 -4.52
N LEU A 299 3.23 -12.22 -3.98
CA LEU A 299 4.59 -11.66 -3.98
C LEU A 299 5.58 -12.64 -4.63
N ASP A 300 6.68 -12.12 -5.17
CA ASP A 300 7.87 -12.92 -5.55
C ASP A 300 8.94 -12.94 -4.44
N VAL A 301 9.97 -13.79 -4.61
CA VAL A 301 11.10 -13.91 -3.65
C VAL A 301 11.81 -12.57 -3.38
N THR A 302 12.05 -11.73 -4.39
CA THR A 302 12.75 -10.45 -4.21
C THR A 302 11.89 -9.45 -3.41
N GLN A 303 10.57 -9.46 -3.62
CA GLN A 303 9.63 -8.66 -2.82
C GLN A 303 9.51 -9.19 -1.37
N LYS A 304 9.50 -10.52 -1.18
CA LYS A 304 9.49 -11.15 0.16
C LYS A 304 10.76 -10.82 0.95
N THR A 305 11.94 -10.95 0.33
CA THR A 305 13.23 -10.55 0.93
C THR A 305 13.29 -9.04 1.20
N ALA A 306 12.77 -8.20 0.31
CA ALA A 306 12.66 -6.76 0.56
C ALA A 306 11.82 -6.45 1.81
N ILE A 307 10.69 -7.13 2.01
CA ILE A 307 9.85 -6.97 3.22
C ILE A 307 10.59 -7.47 4.47
N ALA A 308 11.28 -8.62 4.42
CA ALA A 308 12.04 -9.16 5.54
C ALA A 308 13.15 -8.19 6.01
N ASN A 309 13.95 -7.68 5.06
CA ASN A 309 14.94 -6.64 5.31
C ASN A 309 14.31 -5.35 5.85
N SER A 310 13.19 -4.89 5.29
CA SER A 310 12.51 -3.66 5.75
C SER A 310 11.98 -3.78 7.17
N LEU A 311 11.54 -4.97 7.60
CA LEU A 311 11.10 -5.19 8.97
C LEU A 311 12.27 -5.18 9.97
N SER A 312 13.46 -5.61 9.55
CA SER A 312 14.67 -5.68 10.39
C SER A 312 15.49 -4.38 10.43
N ARG A 313 15.72 -3.71 9.30
CA ARG A 313 16.63 -2.54 9.15
C ARG A 313 16.07 -1.43 8.25
N SER A 314 16.71 -0.26 8.24
CA SER A 314 16.49 0.77 7.21
C SER A 314 17.02 0.29 5.85
N GLN A 315 16.40 0.69 4.75
CA GLN A 315 16.61 0.05 3.45
C GLN A 315 16.22 0.94 2.26
N PHE A 316 16.93 0.79 1.14
CA PHE A 316 16.47 1.28 -0.18
C PHE A 316 15.90 0.11 -1.00
N ILE A 317 14.58 0.11 -1.22
CA ILE A 317 13.91 -0.77 -2.19
C ILE A 317 13.87 -0.03 -3.54
N TRP A 318 14.45 -0.64 -4.58
CA TRP A 318 14.45 -0.05 -5.92
C TRP A 318 14.00 -1.04 -6.98
N GLY A 319 13.49 -0.49 -8.08
CA GLY A 319 13.15 -1.26 -9.26
C GLY A 319 12.39 -0.44 -10.30
N PRO A 320 12.48 -0.78 -11.59
CA PRO A 320 11.79 -0.08 -12.66
C PRO A 320 10.27 -0.02 -12.50
N PRO A 321 9.60 0.89 -13.26
CA PRO A 321 8.15 0.94 -13.36
C PRO A 321 7.54 -0.40 -13.79
N GLY A 322 6.76 -1.02 -12.90
CA GLY A 322 6.14 -2.33 -13.16
C GLY A 322 6.70 -3.50 -12.35
N THR A 323 7.71 -3.28 -11.50
CA THR A 323 8.33 -4.32 -10.65
C THR A 323 7.58 -4.64 -9.34
N GLY A 324 6.37 -4.09 -9.15
CA GLY A 324 5.55 -4.37 -7.97
C GLY A 324 5.91 -3.58 -6.71
N LYS A 325 6.63 -2.44 -6.81
CA LYS A 325 6.97 -1.56 -5.66
C LYS A 325 5.77 -1.24 -4.75
N SER A 326 4.65 -0.79 -5.31
CA SER A 326 3.42 -0.51 -4.53
C SER A 326 2.82 -1.76 -3.88
N GLU A 327 3.00 -2.95 -4.47
CA GLU A 327 2.57 -4.23 -3.89
C GLU A 327 3.46 -4.64 -2.70
N THR A 328 4.76 -4.37 -2.83
CA THR A 328 5.76 -4.57 -1.78
C THR A 328 5.47 -3.64 -0.59
N ILE A 329 5.17 -2.36 -0.85
CA ILE A 329 4.73 -1.39 0.18
C ILE A 329 3.44 -1.86 0.87
N VAL A 330 2.42 -2.27 0.12
CA VAL A 330 1.13 -2.74 0.65
C VAL A 330 1.31 -3.94 1.59
N ASN A 331 2.15 -4.90 1.21
CA ASN A 331 2.43 -6.06 2.07
C ASN A 331 3.35 -5.71 3.25
N LEU A 332 4.30 -4.78 3.10
CA LEU A 332 5.09 -4.26 4.22
C LEU A 332 4.20 -3.58 5.27
N LEU A 333 3.27 -2.71 4.83
CA LEU A 333 2.27 -2.08 5.70
C LEU A 333 1.40 -3.12 6.42
N ALA A 334 0.96 -4.17 5.72
CA ALA A 334 0.21 -5.27 6.32
C ALA A 334 1.01 -6.02 7.41
N ASN A 335 2.30 -6.26 7.19
CA ASN A 335 3.19 -6.86 8.19
C ASN A 335 3.49 -5.91 9.37
N ILE A 336 3.53 -4.60 9.15
CA ILE A 336 3.67 -3.59 10.21
C ILE A 336 2.45 -3.59 11.12
N ILE A 337 1.22 -3.58 10.56
CA ILE A 337 -0.03 -3.73 11.32
C ILE A 337 -0.02 -5.06 12.10
N PHE A 338 0.35 -6.16 11.43
CA PHE A 338 0.42 -7.48 12.05
C PHE A 338 1.35 -7.51 13.27
N ASN A 339 2.46 -6.77 13.22
CA ASN A 339 3.45 -6.68 14.29
C ASN A 339 3.16 -5.59 15.32
N ASN A 340 1.97 -4.97 15.31
CA ASN A 340 1.55 -3.87 16.19
C ASN A 340 2.43 -2.60 16.12
N ASN A 341 3.23 -2.47 15.08
CA ASN A 341 4.11 -1.33 14.85
C ASN A 341 3.35 -0.21 14.12
N ARG A 342 3.87 1.02 14.18
CA ARG A 342 3.28 2.19 13.50
C ARG A 342 4.14 2.66 12.34
N ALA A 343 3.50 3.04 11.23
CA ALA A 343 4.18 3.63 10.08
C ALA A 343 3.58 4.96 9.63
N LEU A 344 4.47 5.83 9.15
CA LEU A 344 4.13 7.02 8.40
C LEU A 344 4.46 6.76 6.91
N PHE A 345 3.45 6.64 6.05
CA PHE A 345 3.62 6.47 4.60
C PHE A 345 3.54 7.84 3.91
N ILE A 346 4.60 8.19 3.17
CA ILE A 346 4.81 9.49 2.53
C ILE A 346 4.82 9.35 1.00
N THR A 347 4.04 10.17 0.32
CA THR A 347 4.16 10.41 -1.12
C THR A 347 3.67 11.81 -1.49
N GLU A 348 4.19 12.42 -2.56
CA GLU A 348 3.61 13.66 -3.11
C GLU A 348 2.40 13.37 -4.02
N LYS A 349 2.34 12.23 -4.72
CA LYS A 349 1.31 11.95 -5.74
C LYS A 349 0.05 11.34 -5.13
N LYS A 350 -1.12 12.00 -5.31
CA LYS A 350 -2.42 11.46 -4.86
C LYS A 350 -2.68 10.05 -5.42
N VAL A 351 -2.39 9.84 -6.69
CA VAL A 351 -2.63 8.54 -7.35
C VAL A 351 -1.82 7.40 -6.69
N ALA A 352 -0.61 7.68 -6.18
CA ALA A 352 0.18 6.68 -5.48
C ALA A 352 -0.43 6.32 -4.11
N SER A 353 -0.86 7.33 -3.33
CA SER A 353 -1.53 7.08 -2.05
C SER A 353 -2.86 6.36 -2.21
N ASP A 354 -3.66 6.71 -3.21
CA ASP A 354 -4.96 6.10 -3.48
C ASP A 354 -4.78 4.62 -3.90
N VAL A 355 -3.81 4.33 -4.77
CA VAL A 355 -3.46 2.96 -5.20
C VAL A 355 -3.00 2.09 -4.03
N VAL A 356 -2.19 2.61 -3.10
CA VAL A 356 -1.79 1.86 -1.89
C VAL A 356 -2.99 1.66 -0.96
N TYR A 357 -3.79 2.70 -0.71
CA TYR A 357 -4.95 2.65 0.17
C TYR A 357 -6.01 1.63 -0.28
N ASP A 358 -6.33 1.57 -1.57
CA ASP A 358 -7.30 0.59 -2.08
C ASP A 358 -6.76 -0.85 -2.10
N ARG A 359 -5.45 -1.04 -2.35
CA ARG A 359 -4.82 -2.37 -2.30
C ARG A 359 -4.72 -2.96 -0.89
N MET A 360 -4.86 -2.15 0.16
CA MET A 360 -4.95 -2.64 1.55
C MET A 360 -6.23 -3.43 1.87
N LYS A 361 -7.19 -3.56 0.93
CA LYS A 361 -8.43 -4.36 1.07
C LYS A 361 -9.21 -3.95 2.34
N ASP A 362 -9.50 -4.87 3.26
CA ASP A 362 -10.17 -4.56 4.53
C ASP A 362 -9.24 -3.84 5.54
N LEU A 363 -7.92 -3.97 5.39
CA LEU A 363 -6.94 -3.32 6.29
C LEU A 363 -6.86 -1.81 6.09
N LYS A 364 -7.49 -1.25 5.04
CA LYS A 364 -7.58 0.20 4.84
C LYS A 364 -8.38 0.91 5.92
N ASP A 365 -9.19 0.18 6.68
CA ASP A 365 -9.79 0.66 7.92
C ASP A 365 -8.73 1.13 8.94
N PHE A 366 -7.51 0.59 8.90
CA PHE A 366 -6.39 0.95 9.79
C PHE A 366 -5.43 2.01 9.22
N CYS A 367 -5.73 2.53 8.03
CA CYS A 367 -4.90 3.47 7.27
C CYS A 367 -5.52 4.88 7.24
N LEU A 368 -4.99 5.82 8.01
CA LEU A 368 -5.52 7.18 8.08
C LEU A 368 -4.98 8.07 6.95
N MET A 369 -5.83 8.40 5.98
CA MET A 369 -5.48 9.28 4.85
C MET A 369 -5.51 10.76 5.27
N LEU A 370 -4.35 11.41 5.33
CA LEU A 370 -4.18 12.81 5.73
C LEU A 370 -3.70 13.68 4.55
N PHE A 371 -4.61 13.91 3.62
CA PHE A 371 -4.45 14.88 2.53
C PHE A 371 -5.35 16.11 2.76
N ASN A 372 -5.85 16.77 1.71
CA ASN A 372 -6.50 18.07 1.83
C ASN A 372 -7.71 18.07 2.79
N LYS A 373 -7.86 19.14 3.59
CA LYS A 373 -8.91 19.36 4.62
C LYS A 373 -10.37 19.09 4.15
N SER A 374 -10.62 19.05 2.85
CA SER A 374 -11.93 18.93 2.21
C SER A 374 -12.69 17.62 2.51
N GLU A 375 -12.01 16.56 2.95
CA GLU A 375 -12.60 15.22 3.12
C GLU A 375 -12.94 14.87 4.59
N GLY A 376 -13.15 15.87 5.46
CA GLY A 376 -13.51 15.69 6.87
C GLY A 376 -14.75 14.81 7.14
N VAL A 377 -15.67 14.71 6.16
CA VAL A 377 -16.80 13.78 6.20
C VAL A 377 -16.36 12.32 6.06
N GLN A 378 -15.43 12.03 5.15
CA GLN A 378 -14.88 10.67 4.96
C GLN A 378 -14.06 10.25 6.18
N PHE A 379 -13.21 11.14 6.70
CA PHE A 379 -12.48 10.95 7.95
C PHE A 379 -13.44 10.58 9.10
N HIS A 380 -14.51 11.35 9.30
CA HIS A 380 -15.51 11.08 10.33
C HIS A 380 -16.19 9.71 10.16
N GLN A 381 -16.51 9.32 8.92
CA GLN A 381 -17.06 7.98 8.61
C GLN A 381 -16.06 6.85 8.90
N GLN A 382 -14.78 7.04 8.58
CA GLN A 382 -13.73 6.05 8.83
C GLN A 382 -13.50 5.83 10.33
N VAL A 383 -13.35 6.91 11.11
CA VAL A 383 -13.23 6.83 12.59
C VAL A 383 -14.48 6.19 13.20
N LYS A 384 -15.68 6.48 12.68
CA LYS A 384 -16.94 5.84 13.11
C LYS A 384 -16.96 4.33 12.83
N LYS A 385 -16.48 3.88 11.66
CA LYS A 385 -16.43 2.46 11.29
C LYS A 385 -15.54 1.66 12.26
N ILE A 386 -14.32 2.17 12.49
CA ILE A 386 -13.35 1.57 13.42
C ILE A 386 -13.88 1.56 14.87
N HIS A 387 -14.45 2.68 15.34
CA HIS A 387 -14.99 2.80 16.70
C HIS A 387 -16.09 1.75 16.95
N ASN A 388 -17.07 1.65 16.04
CA ASN A 388 -18.13 0.65 16.11
C ASN A 388 -17.60 -0.80 16.10
N ALA A 389 -16.58 -1.10 15.30
CA ALA A 389 -16.01 -2.45 15.20
C ALA A 389 -15.32 -2.90 16.50
N ILE A 390 -14.58 -1.99 17.13
CA ILE A 390 -13.91 -2.22 18.42
C ILE A 390 -14.95 -2.38 19.55
N GLU A 391 -15.98 -1.54 19.58
CA GLU A 391 -17.06 -1.64 20.56
C GLU A 391 -17.79 -2.99 20.45
N LEU A 392 -18.13 -3.44 19.24
CA LEU A 392 -18.76 -4.73 19.00
C LEU A 392 -17.88 -5.91 19.44
N ARG A 393 -16.56 -5.86 19.17
CA ARG A 393 -15.60 -6.88 19.61
C ARG A 393 -15.49 -6.94 21.13
N ALA A 394 -15.39 -5.79 21.80
CA ALA A 394 -15.32 -5.68 23.25
C ALA A 394 -16.59 -6.25 23.92
N GLN A 395 -17.78 -5.89 23.42
CA GLN A 395 -19.05 -6.45 23.91
C GLN A 395 -19.10 -7.99 23.75
N THR A 396 -18.61 -8.52 22.63
CA THR A 396 -18.56 -9.96 22.36
C THR A 396 -17.61 -10.70 23.32
N ARG A 397 -16.41 -10.16 23.56
CA ARG A 397 -15.45 -10.70 24.55
C ARG A 397 -16.04 -10.69 25.97
N LEU A 398 -16.67 -9.59 26.39
CA LEU A 398 -17.31 -9.46 27.71
C LEU A 398 -18.42 -10.49 27.93
N ASN A 399 -19.28 -10.72 26.94
CA ASN A 399 -20.33 -11.74 27.02
C ASN A 399 -19.74 -13.16 27.20
N ASN A 400 -18.68 -13.48 26.45
CA ASN A 400 -17.97 -14.76 26.59
C ASN A 400 -17.29 -14.90 27.98
N TYR A 401 -16.73 -13.82 28.52
CA TYR A 401 -16.12 -13.83 29.85
C TYR A 401 -17.15 -14.02 30.98
N ASN A 402 -18.31 -13.36 30.89
CA ASN A 402 -19.41 -13.52 31.84
C ASN A 402 -19.94 -14.96 31.86
N ASN A 403 -20.12 -15.57 30.68
CA ASN A 403 -20.45 -17.00 30.59
C ASN A 403 -19.40 -17.89 31.27
N LYS A 404 -18.10 -17.57 31.12
CA LYS A 404 -17.01 -18.31 31.77
C LYS A 404 -17.08 -18.23 33.31
N ASN A 405 -17.39 -17.07 33.88
CA ASN A 405 -17.59 -16.89 35.32
C ASN A 405 -18.80 -17.65 35.88
N ILE A 406 -19.88 -17.79 35.10
CA ILE A 406 -21.07 -18.56 35.51
C ILE A 406 -20.69 -20.02 35.79
N PHE A 407 -19.84 -20.65 34.97
CA PHE A 407 -19.38 -22.02 35.22
C PHE A 407 -18.55 -22.18 36.49
N ILE A 408 -17.77 -21.17 36.90
CA ILE A 408 -16.99 -21.19 38.15
C ILE A 408 -17.93 -21.30 39.36
N ASN A 409 -19.00 -20.50 39.39
CA ASN A 409 -20.05 -20.55 40.44
C ASN A 409 -20.79 -21.90 40.53
N TYR A 410 -20.75 -22.75 39.51
CA TYR A 410 -21.26 -24.13 39.59
C TYR A 410 -20.23 -25.11 40.19
N GLY A 411 -18.92 -24.84 40.03
CA GLY A 411 -17.84 -25.61 40.64
C GLY A 411 -17.96 -25.66 42.17
N ASP A 412 -18.07 -24.51 42.83
CA ASP A 412 -18.16 -24.44 44.31
C ASP A 412 -19.41 -25.17 44.86
N LYS A 413 -20.53 -25.10 44.14
CA LYS A 413 -21.76 -25.84 44.48
C LYS A 413 -21.58 -27.35 44.31
N ILE A 414 -20.79 -27.78 43.34
CA ILE A 414 -20.51 -29.19 43.08
C ILE A 414 -19.49 -29.74 44.09
N ASP A 415 -18.47 -28.98 44.46
CA ASP A 415 -17.55 -29.38 45.54
C ASP A 415 -18.24 -29.44 46.91
N SER A 416 -19.17 -28.53 47.22
CA SER A 416 -20.00 -28.65 48.44
C SER A 416 -20.88 -29.92 48.42
N SER A 417 -21.48 -30.24 47.27
CA SER A 417 -22.28 -31.47 47.05
C SER A 417 -21.43 -32.74 47.15
N ILE A 418 -20.22 -32.73 46.60
CA ILE A 418 -19.23 -33.81 46.68
C ILE A 418 -18.76 -34.02 48.12
N ASN A 419 -18.58 -32.95 48.89
CA ASN A 419 -18.24 -33.04 50.31
C ASN A 419 -19.42 -33.57 51.17
N LEU A 420 -20.65 -33.22 50.82
CA LEU A 420 -21.86 -33.82 51.42
C LEU A 420 -21.95 -35.33 51.11
N ALA A 421 -21.67 -35.74 49.86
CA ALA A 421 -21.63 -37.13 49.45
C ALA A 421 -20.51 -37.94 50.15
N LYS A 422 -19.34 -37.34 50.41
CA LYS A 422 -18.28 -37.94 51.26
C LYS A 422 -18.79 -38.17 52.69
N ARG A 423 -19.59 -37.25 53.24
CA ARG A 423 -20.22 -37.39 54.56
C ARG A 423 -21.17 -38.60 54.56
N TYR A 424 -22.12 -38.68 53.62
CA TYR A 424 -23.03 -39.84 53.50
C TYR A 424 -22.29 -41.16 53.28
N LYS A 425 -21.23 -41.19 52.47
CA LYS A 425 -20.40 -42.40 52.29
C LYS A 425 -19.84 -42.93 53.64
N LYS A 426 -19.53 -42.04 54.58
CA LYS A 426 -19.10 -42.41 55.95
C LYS A 426 -20.23 -43.05 56.76
N HIS A 427 -21.47 -42.56 56.64
CA HIS A 427 -22.66 -43.18 57.24
C HIS A 427 -22.98 -44.54 56.61
N PHE A 428 -22.90 -44.69 55.29
CA PHE A 428 -23.06 -46.00 54.62
C PHE A 428 -22.00 -47.04 55.01
N THR A 429 -20.84 -46.62 55.55
CA THR A 429 -19.86 -47.55 56.13
C THR A 429 -20.13 -47.96 57.58
N SER A 430 -21.12 -47.38 58.27
CA SER A 430 -21.55 -47.79 59.62
C SER A 430 -22.28 -49.15 59.59
N GLN A 431 -22.55 -49.73 60.76
CA GLN A 431 -23.30 -50.98 60.84
C GLN A 431 -24.74 -50.83 60.34
N SER A 432 -25.45 -49.76 60.74
CA SER A 432 -26.78 -49.43 60.21
C SER A 432 -26.77 -49.09 58.72
N GLY A 433 -25.74 -48.38 58.23
CA GLY A 433 -25.57 -48.12 56.79
C GLY A 433 -25.34 -49.40 55.96
N ARG A 434 -24.60 -50.38 56.51
CA ARG A 434 -24.43 -51.71 55.91
C ARG A 434 -25.70 -52.57 55.98
N ILE A 435 -26.51 -52.42 57.03
CA ILE A 435 -27.83 -53.08 57.13
C ILE A 435 -28.77 -52.51 56.06
N TYR A 436 -28.85 -51.19 55.90
CA TYR A 436 -29.60 -50.56 54.81
C TYR A 436 -29.15 -51.05 53.43
N LEU A 437 -27.84 -51.10 53.17
CA LEU A 437 -27.30 -51.63 51.92
C LEU A 437 -27.60 -53.12 51.71
N LYS A 438 -27.63 -53.94 52.77
CA LYS A 438 -28.07 -55.34 52.70
C LYS A 438 -29.57 -55.46 52.38
N ILE A 439 -30.42 -54.64 53.00
CA ILE A 439 -31.87 -54.61 52.72
C ILE A 439 -32.11 -54.21 51.25
N ILE A 440 -31.43 -53.17 50.77
CA ILE A 440 -31.45 -52.78 49.35
C ILE A 440 -30.97 -53.92 48.44
N GLN A 441 -29.91 -54.65 48.79
CA GLN A 441 -29.47 -55.82 48.00
C GLN A 441 -30.47 -56.99 48.03
N TYR A 442 -31.15 -57.22 49.15
CA TYR A 442 -32.15 -58.28 49.28
C TYR A 442 -33.36 -57.98 48.40
N LEU A 443 -33.94 -56.79 48.56
CA LEU A 443 -35.02 -56.27 47.70
C LEU A 443 -34.64 -56.33 46.22
N LYS A 444 -33.39 -55.97 45.87
CA LYS A 444 -32.92 -55.97 44.47
C LYS A 444 -32.74 -57.37 43.85
N ASN A 445 -32.66 -58.43 44.66
CA ASN A 445 -32.65 -59.80 44.13
C ASN A 445 -34.06 -60.29 43.82
N ASP A 446 -35.05 -59.98 44.67
CA ASP A 446 -36.46 -60.38 44.48
C ASP A 446 -37.18 -59.52 43.41
N ILE A 447 -36.73 -58.29 43.17
CA ILE A 447 -37.25 -57.38 42.11
C ILE A 447 -37.17 -58.00 40.70
N ASN A 448 -36.33 -59.01 40.45
CA ASN A 448 -36.29 -59.70 39.15
C ASN A 448 -37.63 -60.37 38.74
N ASN A 449 -38.56 -60.56 39.68
CA ASN A 449 -39.87 -61.18 39.41
C ASN A 449 -41.06 -60.19 39.30
N TYR A 450 -40.87 -58.88 39.54
CA TYR A 450 -41.95 -57.89 39.45
C TYR A 450 -41.50 -56.52 38.90
N THR A 451 -42.17 -56.04 37.85
CA THR A 451 -41.97 -54.69 37.29
C THR A 451 -42.63 -53.62 38.15
N PHE A 452 -41.83 -52.74 38.78
CA PHE A 452 -42.30 -51.54 39.49
C PHE A 452 -41.45 -50.31 39.15
N ASP A 453 -42.05 -49.12 39.22
CA ASP A 453 -41.48 -47.85 38.72
C ASP A 453 -40.55 -47.18 39.76
N GLU A 454 -39.28 -46.97 39.38
CA GLU A 454 -38.24 -46.43 40.27
C GLU A 454 -38.53 -45.00 40.77
N ASN A 455 -39.37 -44.21 40.09
CA ASN A 455 -39.63 -42.81 40.46
C ASN A 455 -40.51 -42.65 41.70
N ILE A 456 -41.23 -43.70 42.12
CA ILE A 456 -42.05 -43.67 43.34
C ILE A 456 -41.17 -43.63 44.61
N ILE A 457 -40.06 -44.37 44.60
CA ILE A 457 -39.17 -44.52 45.76
C ILE A 457 -38.39 -43.22 46.02
N LEU A 458 -37.95 -42.52 44.96
CA LEU A 458 -37.04 -41.37 45.10
C LEU A 458 -37.72 -40.08 45.57
N ASN A 459 -39.04 -39.93 45.43
CA ASN A 459 -39.79 -38.76 45.92
C ASN A 459 -40.49 -38.97 47.28
N SER A 460 -40.48 -40.20 47.82
CA SER A 460 -41.06 -40.50 49.14
C SER A 460 -40.06 -40.42 50.31
N ILE A 461 -38.76 -40.28 50.03
CA ILE A 461 -37.69 -40.16 51.04
C ILE A 461 -37.11 -38.74 51.01
N SER A 462 -37.86 -37.77 51.52
CA SER A 462 -37.31 -36.44 51.85
C SER A 462 -36.52 -36.49 53.17
N TYR A 463 -35.67 -35.49 53.39
CA TYR A 463 -34.61 -35.55 54.42
C TYR A 463 -35.12 -35.78 55.86
N SER A 464 -36.31 -35.26 56.20
CA SER A 464 -36.93 -35.42 57.52
C SER A 464 -37.42 -36.83 57.83
N SER A 465 -37.55 -37.71 56.83
CA SER A 465 -37.86 -39.13 57.05
C SER A 465 -36.68 -39.89 57.65
N PHE A 466 -35.43 -39.49 57.38
CA PHE A 466 -34.24 -40.26 57.78
C PHE A 466 -33.92 -40.12 59.27
N GLU A 467 -34.26 -38.99 59.90
CA GLU A 467 -34.06 -38.76 61.33
C GLU A 467 -35.14 -39.43 62.19
N LYS A 468 -36.38 -39.54 61.70
CA LYS A 468 -37.48 -40.25 62.39
C LYS A 468 -37.51 -41.77 62.17
N LEU A 469 -36.69 -42.30 61.27
CA LEU A 469 -36.52 -43.75 61.07
C LEU A 469 -35.60 -44.42 62.12
N GLN A 470 -35.20 -43.71 63.17
CA GLN A 470 -34.48 -44.31 64.30
C GLN A 470 -35.38 -44.96 65.38
N GLU A 471 -36.71 -44.79 65.33
CA GLU A 471 -37.59 -45.07 66.49
C GLU A 471 -38.85 -45.93 66.20
N LEU A 472 -39.02 -46.55 65.01
CA LEU A 472 -40.24 -47.29 64.65
C LEU A 472 -39.99 -48.71 64.11
N ASN A 473 -40.84 -49.66 64.51
CA ASN A 473 -40.73 -51.10 64.24
C ASN A 473 -41.57 -51.58 63.03
N GLU A 474 -41.33 -52.82 62.58
CA GLU A 474 -41.58 -53.35 61.23
C GLU A 474 -43.05 -53.49 60.74
N TYR A 475 -44.09 -53.08 61.48
CA TYR A 475 -45.48 -53.48 61.16
C TYR A 475 -46.25 -52.55 60.19
N ASP A 476 -46.05 -51.23 60.24
CA ASP A 476 -46.94 -50.26 59.55
C ASP A 476 -46.63 -49.98 58.06
N ILE A 477 -45.71 -50.74 57.46
CA ILE A 477 -45.22 -50.49 56.09
C ILE A 477 -46.31 -50.71 55.01
N ASN A 478 -47.26 -51.60 55.24
CA ASN A 478 -48.10 -52.16 54.17
C ASN A 478 -49.29 -51.29 53.69
N GLN A 479 -49.76 -50.28 54.42
CA GLN A 479 -50.98 -49.54 54.00
C GLN A 479 -50.75 -48.47 52.92
N LYS A 480 -49.59 -47.82 52.86
CA LYS A 480 -49.37 -46.65 51.98
C LYS A 480 -49.01 -47.00 50.52
N TYR A 481 -48.91 -48.28 50.19
CA TYR A 481 -48.50 -48.76 48.86
C TYR A 481 -49.54 -48.44 47.76
N ASN A 482 -50.84 -48.39 48.11
CA ASN A 482 -51.93 -48.27 47.13
C ASN A 482 -52.19 -46.85 46.59
N SER A 483 -51.59 -45.81 47.17
CA SER A 483 -51.95 -44.42 46.84
C SER A 483 -51.36 -43.87 45.54
N LEU A 484 -50.18 -44.36 45.13
CA LEU A 484 -49.43 -43.79 43.99
C LEU A 484 -49.85 -44.33 42.61
N PHE A 485 -50.59 -45.44 42.58
CA PHE A 485 -50.96 -46.15 41.33
C PHE A 485 -51.85 -45.33 40.38
N ASN A 486 -52.58 -44.33 40.89
CA ASN A 486 -53.56 -43.57 40.11
C ASN A 486 -52.99 -42.36 39.34
N VAL A 487 -51.75 -41.91 39.60
CA VAL A 487 -51.20 -40.69 38.99
C VAL A 487 -50.76 -40.90 37.53
N PHE A 488 -50.42 -42.14 37.15
CA PHE A 488 -49.89 -42.48 35.81
C PHE A 488 -50.90 -42.43 34.66
N LYS A 489 -52.15 -42.00 34.89
CA LYS A 489 -53.24 -42.11 33.90
C LYS A 489 -53.52 -40.84 33.08
N THR A 490 -52.73 -39.78 33.23
CA THR A 490 -53.07 -38.44 32.70
C THR A 490 -51.96 -37.73 31.92
N LEU A 491 -52.23 -37.52 30.61
CA LEU A 491 -51.75 -36.44 29.72
C LEU A 491 -50.30 -36.46 29.21
N ASP A 492 -49.98 -35.94 28.01
CA ASP A 492 -50.62 -36.05 26.68
C ASP A 492 -49.52 -35.76 25.63
N ILE A 493 -49.36 -36.66 24.65
CA ILE A 493 -48.23 -36.67 23.70
C ILE A 493 -48.40 -35.62 22.57
N LYS A 494 -49.62 -35.11 22.33
CA LYS A 494 -49.89 -34.24 21.16
C LYS A 494 -49.29 -32.83 21.20
N THR A 495 -48.79 -32.35 22.33
CA THR A 495 -48.14 -31.01 22.40
C THR A 495 -46.66 -31.02 21.99
N MET A 496 -45.95 -32.15 22.08
CA MET A 496 -44.52 -32.23 21.76
C MET A 496 -44.24 -32.05 20.25
N TYR A 497 -45.08 -32.61 19.39
CA TYR A 497 -44.94 -32.54 17.93
C TYR A 497 -45.06 -31.11 17.35
N LYS A 498 -45.58 -30.14 18.12
CA LYS A 498 -45.74 -28.74 17.67
C LYS A 498 -44.63 -27.78 18.10
N LYS A 499 -43.58 -28.24 18.80
CA LYS A 499 -42.47 -27.37 19.25
C LYS A 499 -41.03 -27.86 18.96
N ASN A 500 -40.86 -29.01 18.30
CA ASN A 500 -39.57 -29.43 17.70
C ASN A 500 -38.35 -29.47 18.67
N ILE A 501 -38.59 -29.73 19.97
CA ILE A 501 -37.60 -29.54 21.06
C ILE A 501 -36.51 -30.63 21.12
N PHE A 502 -36.71 -31.80 20.49
CA PHE A 502 -35.75 -32.90 20.48
C PHE A 502 -34.91 -32.99 19.20
N SER A 503 -35.31 -32.24 18.17
CA SER A 503 -34.72 -32.21 16.83
C SER A 503 -34.57 -30.75 16.39
N GLN A 504 -33.65 -29.98 16.97
CA GLN A 504 -32.42 -30.37 17.68
C GLN A 504 -32.06 -29.22 18.66
N ILE A 505 -31.55 -29.32 19.90
CA ILE A 505 -30.50 -30.18 20.51
C ILE A 505 -29.13 -30.14 19.76
N TYR A 506 -29.07 -29.49 18.59
CA TYR A 506 -28.04 -29.69 17.55
C TYR A 506 -27.58 -31.19 17.52
N LEU A 507 -26.38 -31.75 17.71
CA LEU A 507 -24.99 -31.30 17.76
C LEU A 507 -24.62 -30.21 18.78
N ASP A 508 -25.44 -29.98 19.82
CA ASP A 508 -25.16 -28.91 20.78
C ASP A 508 -24.07 -29.38 21.74
N ASP A 509 -22.92 -28.77 21.52
CA ASP A 509 -21.68 -29.04 22.23
C ASP A 509 -21.84 -28.84 23.74
N ASN A 510 -22.84 -28.09 24.22
CA ASN A 510 -23.12 -27.90 25.64
C ASN A 510 -23.83 -29.09 26.28
N LYS A 511 -24.79 -29.76 25.61
CA LYS A 511 -25.35 -31.03 26.14
C LYS A 511 -24.31 -32.16 26.10
N ARG A 512 -23.46 -32.17 25.07
CA ARG A 512 -22.28 -33.03 24.96
C ARG A 512 -21.29 -32.78 26.10
N LYS A 513 -20.96 -31.52 26.41
CA LYS A 513 -20.11 -31.13 27.55
C LYS A 513 -20.69 -31.60 28.89
N ILE A 514 -22.00 -31.45 29.14
CA ILE A 514 -22.65 -31.94 30.36
C ILE A 514 -22.52 -33.47 30.52
N PHE A 515 -22.57 -34.24 29.43
CA PHE A 515 -22.35 -35.69 29.46
C PHE A 515 -20.89 -36.05 29.84
N PHE A 516 -19.89 -35.44 29.20
CA PHE A 516 -18.48 -35.68 29.53
C PHE A 516 -18.07 -35.16 30.92
N TYR A 517 -18.70 -34.08 31.39
CA TYR A 517 -18.52 -33.52 32.73
C TYR A 517 -18.86 -34.52 33.85
N ASN A 518 -19.93 -35.32 33.65
CA ASN A 518 -20.32 -36.38 34.59
C ASN A 518 -19.34 -37.59 34.60
N LEU A 519 -18.57 -37.81 33.53
CA LEU A 519 -17.54 -38.84 33.46
C LEU A 519 -16.27 -38.44 34.24
N PHE A 520 -15.84 -37.18 34.13
CA PHE A 520 -14.63 -36.65 34.77
C PHE A 520 -14.65 -36.73 36.31
N ILE A 521 -15.82 -36.57 36.93
CA ILE A 521 -15.95 -36.44 38.40
C ILE A 521 -15.77 -37.79 39.14
N LYS A 522 -15.52 -38.90 38.43
CA LYS A 522 -15.29 -40.23 39.01
C LYS A 522 -13.82 -40.65 39.20
N ASN A 523 -12.85 -39.73 39.31
CA ASN A 523 -11.49 -40.14 39.73
C ASN A 523 -10.62 -39.08 40.45
N LYS A 524 -10.75 -38.93 41.79
CA LYS A 524 -9.62 -38.49 42.66
C LYS A 524 -9.78 -38.72 44.19
N TYR A 525 -10.06 -39.95 44.65
CA TYR A 525 -9.81 -40.32 46.06
C TYR A 525 -9.21 -41.73 46.22
N LYS A 526 -8.02 -41.80 46.83
CA LYS A 526 -7.35 -43.07 47.19
C LYS A 526 -8.11 -43.79 48.30
N THR A 527 -8.74 -44.92 47.99
CA THR A 527 -9.02 -46.00 48.96
C THR A 527 -8.92 -47.34 48.24
N LYS A 528 -8.09 -48.27 48.77
CA LYS A 528 -8.04 -49.66 48.28
C LYS A 528 -9.39 -50.34 48.52
N LEU A 529 -9.92 -51.02 47.52
CA LEU A 529 -10.81 -52.19 47.66
C LEU A 529 -10.60 -53.11 46.44
N PRO A 530 -10.61 -54.44 46.61
CA PRO A 530 -10.28 -55.39 45.54
C PRO A 530 -11.52 -55.81 44.74
N LEU A 531 -11.30 -56.37 43.54
CA LEU A 531 -11.79 -57.72 43.13
C LEU A 531 -11.62 -57.98 41.62
N PHE A 532 -10.38 -58.06 41.16
CA PHE A 532 -10.01 -59.06 40.15
C PHE A 532 -8.77 -59.80 40.65
N SER A 533 -8.76 -61.13 40.58
CA SER A 533 -7.52 -61.88 40.81
C SER A 533 -6.57 -61.63 39.65
N LYS A 534 -5.26 -61.61 39.92
CA LYS A 534 -4.23 -61.31 38.90
C LYS A 534 -4.40 -62.18 37.65
N ASN A 535 -4.70 -63.47 37.83
CA ASN A 535 -4.94 -64.42 36.74
C ASN A 535 -6.22 -64.11 35.95
N LYS A 536 -7.33 -63.70 36.59
CA LYS A 536 -8.54 -63.27 35.84
C LYS A 536 -8.31 -61.98 35.05
N PHE A 537 -7.49 -61.06 35.56
CA PHE A 537 -7.10 -59.86 34.81
C PHE A 537 -6.15 -60.17 33.64
N GLN A 538 -5.20 -61.10 33.81
CA GLN A 538 -4.35 -61.57 32.71
C GLN A 538 -5.12 -62.34 31.63
N ASN A 539 -6.10 -63.18 31.99
CA ASN A 539 -6.98 -63.80 31.01
C ASN A 539 -7.81 -62.75 30.24
N PHE A 540 -8.35 -61.72 30.93
CA PHE A 540 -9.06 -60.62 30.29
C PHE A 540 -8.18 -59.77 29.34
N LEU A 541 -6.88 -59.64 29.64
CA LEU A 541 -5.92 -58.97 28.72
C LEU A 541 -5.57 -59.85 27.51
N ASN A 542 -5.55 -61.17 27.68
CA ASN A 542 -5.24 -62.12 26.60
C ASN A 542 -6.44 -62.31 25.65
N ASP A 543 -7.67 -62.38 26.17
CA ASP A 543 -8.88 -62.58 25.38
C ASP A 543 -9.40 -61.28 24.73
N LYS A 544 -8.86 -60.99 23.54
CA LYS A 544 -9.45 -60.11 22.49
C LYS A 544 -9.52 -58.59 22.74
N ILE A 545 -8.62 -57.99 23.54
CA ILE A 545 -8.41 -56.52 23.52
C ILE A 545 -6.94 -56.15 23.24
N ASN A 546 -6.46 -56.44 22.02
CA ASN A 546 -5.11 -56.01 21.60
C ASN A 546 -4.96 -55.62 20.11
N GLN A 547 -6.06 -55.37 19.40
CA GLN A 547 -6.04 -54.79 18.03
C GLN A 547 -7.14 -53.74 17.80
N THR A 548 -8.30 -53.87 18.45
CA THR A 548 -9.47 -52.99 18.23
C THR A 548 -9.25 -51.55 18.67
N ASN A 549 -8.76 -51.28 19.89
CA ASN A 549 -8.63 -49.89 20.35
C ASN A 549 -7.54 -49.08 19.64
N TYR A 550 -6.42 -49.70 19.26
CA TYR A 550 -5.37 -49.04 18.48
C TYR A 550 -5.88 -48.70 17.07
N ASN A 551 -6.46 -49.68 16.38
CA ASN A 551 -7.05 -49.45 15.06
C ASN A 551 -8.24 -48.48 15.11
N ASN A 552 -9.07 -48.48 16.15
CA ASN A 552 -10.16 -47.51 16.31
C ASN A 552 -9.66 -46.08 16.49
N LEU A 553 -8.54 -45.86 17.19
CA LEU A 553 -7.92 -44.54 17.35
C LEU A 553 -7.29 -44.07 16.03
N CYS A 554 -6.53 -44.93 15.35
CA CYS A 554 -6.00 -44.63 14.02
C CYS A 554 -7.12 -44.43 12.97
N PHE A 555 -8.24 -45.14 13.09
CA PHE A 555 -9.42 -44.97 12.23
C PHE A 555 -10.14 -43.65 12.54
N LEU A 556 -10.27 -43.24 13.82
CA LEU A 556 -10.79 -41.93 14.19
C LEU A 556 -9.95 -40.80 13.58
N VAL A 557 -8.63 -40.86 13.70
CA VAL A 557 -7.72 -39.88 13.09
C VAL A 557 -7.82 -39.89 11.55
N LYS A 558 -7.86 -41.07 10.90
CA LYS A 558 -7.93 -41.20 9.44
C LYS A 558 -9.30 -40.88 8.83
N SER A 559 -10.39 -41.02 9.58
CA SER A 559 -11.75 -40.75 9.10
C SER A 559 -12.11 -39.26 9.13
N ILE A 560 -11.51 -38.47 10.04
CA ILE A 560 -11.72 -37.02 10.10
C ILE A 560 -10.74 -36.34 9.11
N ASN A 561 -11.08 -36.37 7.82
CA ASN A 561 -10.17 -35.92 6.75
C ASN A 561 -9.74 -34.43 6.80
N ASN A 562 -10.46 -33.59 7.56
CA ASN A 562 -10.31 -32.13 7.67
C ASN A 562 -10.15 -31.68 9.13
N VAL A 563 -9.10 -32.10 9.84
CA VAL A 563 -8.73 -31.49 11.14
C VAL A 563 -7.73 -30.35 10.89
N THR A 564 -8.02 -29.16 11.42
CA THR A 564 -7.08 -28.02 11.44
C THR A 564 -6.08 -28.16 12.59
N TYR A 565 -4.96 -27.43 12.50
CA TYR A 565 -3.94 -27.38 13.55
C TYR A 565 -4.53 -27.04 14.93
N ASP A 566 -5.41 -26.03 14.99
CA ASP A 566 -6.06 -25.60 16.23
C ASP A 566 -6.95 -26.71 16.83
N ASN A 567 -7.70 -27.44 15.98
CA ASN A 567 -8.52 -28.56 16.43
C ASN A 567 -7.66 -29.73 16.96
N ILE A 568 -6.46 -29.96 16.41
CA ILE A 568 -5.51 -30.94 16.96
C ILE A 568 -4.97 -30.46 18.30
N ILE A 569 -4.62 -29.17 18.43
CA ILE A 569 -4.18 -28.60 19.72
C ILE A 569 -5.30 -28.64 20.75
N GLU A 570 -6.56 -28.35 20.41
CA GLU A 570 -7.70 -28.51 21.34
C GLU A 570 -7.89 -29.96 21.78
N ILE A 571 -7.76 -30.93 20.87
CA ILE A 571 -7.81 -32.37 21.21
C ILE A 571 -6.65 -32.77 22.12
N LEU A 572 -5.42 -32.32 21.82
CA LEU A 572 -4.24 -32.57 22.66
C LEU A 572 -4.37 -31.90 24.03
N TYR A 573 -4.90 -30.69 24.12
CA TYR A 573 -5.21 -30.01 25.39
C TYR A 573 -6.29 -30.77 26.18
N ALA A 574 -7.36 -31.22 25.52
CA ALA A 574 -8.41 -32.02 26.15
C ALA A 574 -7.90 -33.39 26.65
N LEU A 575 -6.92 -33.99 25.99
CA LEU A 575 -6.25 -35.22 26.42
C LEU A 575 -5.24 -34.97 27.56
N ALA A 576 -4.46 -33.88 27.49
CA ALA A 576 -3.55 -33.45 28.56
C ALA A 576 -4.31 -33.09 29.86
N LEU A 577 -5.51 -32.51 29.74
CA LEU A 577 -6.40 -32.21 30.87
C LEU A 577 -7.14 -33.45 31.41
N ASN A 578 -7.24 -34.54 30.63
CA ASN A 578 -7.78 -35.82 31.10
C ASN A 578 -6.76 -36.57 31.98
N ASN A 579 -5.53 -36.72 31.49
CA ASN A 579 -4.50 -37.49 32.18
C ASN A 579 -3.80 -36.64 33.24
N ASN A 580 -4.06 -36.93 34.52
CA ASN A 580 -3.43 -36.27 35.67
C ASN A 580 -1.96 -36.70 35.92
N ASN A 581 -1.34 -37.39 34.97
CA ASN A 581 0.10 -37.65 34.88
C ASN A 581 0.59 -37.08 33.55
N GLN A 582 1.86 -36.67 33.51
CA GLN A 582 2.51 -36.10 32.33
C GLN A 582 2.24 -36.94 31.07
N ILE A 583 1.82 -36.28 29.98
CA ILE A 583 2.09 -36.79 28.63
C ILE A 583 3.62 -36.90 28.57
N ASN A 584 4.15 -38.11 28.38
CA ASN A 584 5.60 -38.28 28.32
C ASN A 584 6.11 -37.62 27.04
N ILE A 585 7.35 -37.13 27.03
CA ILE A 585 7.93 -36.49 25.82
C ILE A 585 7.81 -37.44 24.62
N TYR A 586 8.05 -38.74 24.84
CA TYR A 586 7.83 -39.80 23.85
C TYR A 586 6.39 -39.91 23.32
N ASP A 587 5.34 -39.62 24.10
CA ASP A 587 3.95 -39.66 23.60
C ASP A 587 3.63 -38.42 22.75
N TYR A 588 4.16 -37.26 23.12
CA TYR A 588 4.08 -36.05 22.31
C TYR A 588 4.88 -36.21 21.01
N ASP A 589 6.13 -36.66 21.10
CA ASP A 589 6.98 -36.95 19.95
C ASP A 589 6.41 -38.07 19.09
N TYR A 590 5.73 -39.07 19.65
CA TYR A 590 5.05 -40.11 18.86
C TYR A 590 3.77 -39.62 18.19
N LEU A 591 2.96 -38.78 18.85
CA LEU A 591 1.79 -38.17 18.20
C LEU A 591 2.19 -37.11 17.17
N CYS A 592 3.26 -36.35 17.41
CA CYS A 592 3.91 -35.52 16.41
C CYS A 592 4.50 -36.38 15.30
N ALA A 593 5.17 -37.51 15.57
CA ALA A 593 5.70 -38.40 14.55
C ALA A 593 4.62 -39.18 13.79
N VAL A 594 3.44 -39.43 14.38
CA VAL A 594 2.27 -40.02 13.71
C VAL A 594 1.49 -38.98 12.92
N TYR A 595 1.37 -37.74 13.40
CA TYR A 595 0.83 -36.64 12.60
C TYR A 595 1.78 -36.31 11.45
N ILE A 596 3.09 -36.18 11.72
CA ILE A 596 4.14 -36.01 10.73
C ILE A 596 4.26 -37.26 9.84
N ASN A 597 3.94 -38.49 10.27
CA ASN A 597 3.89 -39.65 9.38
C ASN A 597 2.60 -39.73 8.56
N ASP A 598 1.42 -39.45 9.10
CA ASP A 598 0.19 -39.51 8.32
C ASP A 598 0.10 -38.31 7.37
N HIS A 599 0.60 -37.13 7.76
CA HIS A 599 0.92 -36.04 6.83
C HIS A 599 2.16 -36.32 5.97
N LYS A 600 3.22 -37.01 6.40
CA LYS A 600 4.26 -37.48 5.46
C LYS A 600 3.74 -38.57 4.54
N ILE A 601 2.66 -39.28 4.81
CA ILE A 601 2.09 -40.31 3.91
C ILE A 601 1.09 -39.67 2.96
N LYS A 602 0.20 -38.80 3.48
CA LYS A 602 -0.70 -37.93 2.71
C LYS A 602 0.11 -36.99 1.81
N TYR A 603 1.17 -36.36 2.34
CA TYR A 603 2.12 -35.59 1.52
C TYR A 603 3.16 -36.46 0.79
N GLN A 604 3.53 -37.69 1.17
CA GLN A 604 4.36 -38.54 0.28
C GLN A 604 3.57 -38.95 -0.95
N SER A 605 2.27 -39.21 -0.84
CA SER A 605 1.44 -39.48 -2.03
C SER A 605 1.19 -38.25 -2.91
N ILE A 606 1.48 -37.04 -2.40
CA ILE A 606 1.40 -35.77 -3.13
C ILE A 606 2.79 -35.31 -3.63
N LEU A 607 3.86 -35.49 -2.85
CA LEU A 607 5.26 -35.33 -3.26
C LEU A 607 5.66 -36.37 -4.31
N LYS A 608 4.94 -37.52 -4.35
CA LYS A 608 4.96 -38.49 -5.45
C LYS A 608 4.28 -38.00 -6.74
N ASP A 609 3.79 -36.76 -6.78
CA ASP A 609 3.10 -36.15 -7.91
C ASP A 609 3.34 -34.62 -7.88
N ALA A 610 4.51 -34.18 -8.37
CA ALA A 610 5.00 -32.80 -8.24
C ALA A 610 3.98 -31.76 -8.74
N ASN A 611 3.31 -32.04 -9.86
CA ASN A 611 2.23 -31.21 -10.41
C ASN A 611 1.11 -30.97 -9.37
N LYS A 612 0.67 -32.04 -8.69
CA LYS A 612 -0.43 -32.01 -7.71
C LYS A 612 -0.05 -31.33 -6.40
N TRP A 613 1.23 -31.38 -6.01
CA TRP A 613 1.76 -30.58 -4.92
C TRP A 613 1.72 -29.08 -5.25
N ILE A 614 2.12 -28.72 -6.47
CA ILE A 614 2.09 -27.34 -6.98
C ILE A 614 0.65 -26.82 -7.12
N GLU A 615 -0.31 -27.61 -7.61
CA GLU A 615 -1.74 -27.23 -7.62
C GLU A 615 -2.27 -26.91 -6.22
N LEU A 616 -1.88 -27.70 -5.21
CA LEU A 616 -2.29 -27.47 -3.83
C LEU A 616 -1.64 -26.21 -3.24
N ILE A 617 -0.36 -25.93 -3.55
CA ILE A 617 0.30 -24.67 -3.17
C ILE A 617 -0.41 -23.47 -3.81
N LYS A 618 -0.74 -23.53 -5.11
CA LYS A 618 -1.48 -22.47 -5.82
C LYS A 618 -2.87 -22.24 -5.21
N LYS A 619 -3.55 -23.31 -4.78
CA LYS A 619 -4.86 -23.22 -4.13
C LYS A 619 -4.77 -22.67 -2.71
N ASP A 620 -3.76 -23.06 -1.95
CA ASP A 620 -3.53 -22.60 -0.58
C ASP A 620 -3.09 -21.13 -0.57
N SER A 621 -2.16 -20.69 -1.43
CA SER A 621 -1.81 -19.28 -1.57
C SER A 621 -3.01 -18.40 -1.97
N SER A 622 -3.85 -18.91 -2.88
CA SER A 622 -5.11 -18.26 -3.29
C SER A 622 -6.18 -18.18 -2.18
N GLN A 623 -6.02 -18.91 -1.07
CA GLN A 623 -6.88 -18.80 0.11
C GLN A 623 -6.18 -18.07 1.26
N ARG A 624 -4.84 -18.20 1.37
CA ARG A 624 -3.98 -17.57 2.37
C ARG A 624 -4.18 -16.07 2.41
N TYR A 625 -4.18 -15.35 1.28
CA TYR A 625 -4.34 -13.89 1.33
C TYR A 625 -5.68 -13.43 1.93
N LEU A 626 -6.76 -14.22 1.81
CA LEU A 626 -8.04 -13.94 2.46
C LEU A 626 -8.02 -14.26 3.96
N ASN A 627 -7.23 -15.26 4.35
CA ASN A 627 -7.07 -15.66 5.74
C ASN A 627 -6.14 -14.69 6.48
N ASP A 628 -5.01 -14.33 5.89
CA ASP A 628 -4.03 -13.37 6.40
C ASP A 628 -4.67 -11.98 6.59
N VAL A 629 -5.41 -11.44 5.61
CA VAL A 629 -6.18 -10.18 5.78
C VAL A 629 -7.09 -10.24 7.01
N LYS A 630 -7.88 -11.32 7.15
CA LYS A 630 -8.78 -11.50 8.30
C LYS A 630 -8.02 -11.69 9.61
N TRP A 631 -6.88 -12.37 9.59
CA TRP A 631 -6.05 -12.61 10.76
C TRP A 631 -5.43 -11.31 11.27
N ILE A 632 -4.84 -10.51 10.37
CA ILE A 632 -4.30 -9.18 10.68
C ILE A 632 -5.41 -8.26 11.23
N TYR A 633 -6.57 -8.24 10.58
CA TYR A 633 -7.72 -7.42 11.01
C TYR A 633 -8.20 -7.78 12.41
N ASN A 634 -8.44 -9.07 12.67
CA ASN A 634 -8.87 -9.52 14.00
C ASN A 634 -7.77 -9.30 15.05
N LYS A 635 -6.51 -9.60 14.73
CA LYS A 635 -5.35 -9.41 15.63
C LYS A 635 -5.20 -7.94 16.06
N HIS A 636 -5.26 -6.99 15.13
CA HIS A 636 -5.17 -5.56 15.47
C HIS A 636 -6.37 -5.10 16.30
N ILE A 637 -7.61 -5.41 15.88
CA ILE A 637 -8.82 -5.07 16.64
C ILE A 637 -8.78 -5.67 18.06
N ASP A 638 -8.32 -6.91 18.20
CA ASP A 638 -8.11 -7.57 19.49
C ASP A 638 -7.07 -6.84 20.34
N ASN A 639 -5.88 -6.54 19.80
CA ASN A 639 -4.84 -5.81 20.51
C ASN A 639 -5.26 -4.38 20.93
N VAL A 640 -6.15 -3.74 20.16
CA VAL A 640 -6.76 -2.46 20.52
C VAL A 640 -7.80 -2.63 21.63
N VAL A 641 -8.66 -3.67 21.58
CA VAL A 641 -9.57 -4.00 22.68
C VAL A 641 -8.80 -4.32 23.97
N ASP A 642 -7.70 -5.05 23.88
CA ASP A 642 -6.86 -5.39 25.03
C ASP A 642 -6.24 -4.13 25.68
N LYS A 643 -5.72 -3.19 24.87
CA LYS A 643 -5.22 -1.89 25.35
C LYS A 643 -6.30 -0.96 25.94
N LEU A 644 -7.55 -1.07 25.47
CA LEU A 644 -8.66 -0.19 25.88
C LEU A 644 -9.49 -0.74 27.06
N PHE A 645 -9.54 -2.06 27.25
CA PHE A 645 -10.52 -2.71 28.14
C PHE A 645 -9.99 -3.89 28.96
N GLU A 646 -9.00 -4.66 28.49
CA GLU A 646 -8.54 -5.88 29.19
C GLU A 646 -7.19 -5.74 29.93
N SER A 647 -6.67 -4.52 30.06
CA SER A 647 -5.52 -4.18 30.91
C SER A 647 -5.81 -4.50 32.39
N LYS A 648 -5.65 -5.76 32.80
CA LYS A 648 -5.97 -6.31 34.14
C LYS A 648 -4.97 -5.90 35.25
N LYS A 649 -4.22 -4.82 35.05
CA LYS A 649 -3.43 -4.11 36.06
C LYS A 649 -3.78 -2.62 36.03
N ARG A 650 -3.58 -1.93 37.15
CA ARG A 650 -4.02 -0.53 37.37
C ARG A 650 -3.11 0.48 36.66
N GLU A 651 -2.95 0.35 35.35
CA GLU A 651 -2.19 1.29 34.54
C GLU A 651 -3.06 2.49 34.15
N TYR A 652 -2.52 3.70 34.40
CA TYR A 652 -3.21 4.97 34.19
C TYR A 652 -3.66 5.16 32.73
N GLU A 653 -2.87 4.63 31.79
CA GLU A 653 -3.10 4.75 30.35
C GLU A 653 -4.36 4.01 29.87
N GLY A 654 -4.63 2.79 30.31
CA GLY A 654 -5.85 2.07 29.93
C GLY A 654 -7.11 2.83 30.34
N ILE A 655 -7.09 3.46 31.53
CA ILE A 655 -8.17 4.33 32.01
C ILE A 655 -8.27 5.63 31.17
N LYS A 656 -7.14 6.23 30.79
CA LYS A 656 -7.05 7.40 29.91
C LYS A 656 -7.66 7.09 28.54
N TYR A 657 -7.24 6.02 27.89
CA TYR A 657 -7.72 5.64 26.56
C TYR A 657 -9.19 5.17 26.57
N SER A 658 -9.64 4.43 27.58
CA SER A 658 -11.06 4.06 27.73
C SER A 658 -11.97 5.29 27.89
N LYS A 659 -11.52 6.33 28.61
CA LYS A 659 -12.22 7.63 28.69
C LYS A 659 -12.22 8.36 27.34
N LEU A 660 -11.07 8.45 26.67
CA LEU A 660 -10.94 9.06 25.34
C LEU A 660 -11.84 8.36 24.30
N PHE A 661 -11.93 7.03 24.32
CA PHE A 661 -12.75 6.24 23.40
C PHE A 661 -14.26 6.48 23.60
N LYS A 662 -14.71 6.65 24.85
CA LYS A 662 -16.10 7.04 25.15
C LYS A 662 -16.39 8.48 24.75
N SER A 663 -15.46 9.41 25.02
CA SER A 663 -15.56 10.81 24.57
C SER A 663 -15.63 10.91 23.05
N LEU A 664 -14.80 10.14 22.34
CA LEU A 664 -14.77 10.04 20.89
C LEU A 664 -16.09 9.45 20.33
N GLY A 665 -16.65 8.41 20.95
CA GLY A 665 -17.96 7.86 20.59
C GLY A 665 -19.11 8.87 20.72
N ASN A 666 -19.11 9.67 21.80
CA ASN A 666 -20.08 10.76 21.98
C ASN A 666 -19.90 11.85 20.90
N ALA A 667 -18.66 12.22 20.60
CA ALA A 667 -18.31 13.15 19.53
C ALA A 667 -18.80 12.67 18.15
N ILE A 668 -18.57 11.40 17.82
CA ILE A 668 -18.95 10.73 16.56
C ILE A 668 -20.48 10.61 16.38
N ASN A 669 -21.24 10.59 17.47
CA ASN A 669 -22.70 10.50 17.44
C ASN A 669 -23.40 11.86 17.66
N SER A 670 -22.64 12.96 17.76
CA SER A 670 -23.19 14.30 17.87
C SER A 670 -23.71 14.84 16.52
N ARG A 671 -24.69 15.76 16.56
CA ARG A 671 -25.30 16.35 15.35
C ARG A 671 -24.43 17.42 14.65
N LYS A 672 -23.36 17.90 15.29
CA LYS A 672 -22.43 18.87 14.70
C LYS A 672 -21.17 18.13 14.23
N GLN A 673 -20.77 18.31 12.98
CA GLN A 673 -19.48 17.80 12.52
C GLN A 673 -18.34 18.53 13.25
N ILE A 674 -17.38 17.76 13.74
CA ILE A 674 -16.22 18.25 14.47
C ILE A 674 -15.12 18.55 13.46
N ARG A 675 -14.47 19.72 13.58
CA ARG A 675 -13.37 20.12 12.68
C ARG A 675 -12.21 19.12 12.77
N LEU A 676 -11.52 18.86 11.65
CA LEU A 676 -10.41 17.90 11.58
C LEU A 676 -9.29 18.24 12.59
N THR A 677 -8.96 19.53 12.74
CA THR A 677 -8.01 20.02 13.74
C THR A 677 -8.45 19.73 15.18
N THR A 678 -9.75 19.74 15.48
CA THR A 678 -10.28 19.38 16.79
C THR A 678 -10.17 17.88 17.07
N TYR A 679 -10.29 17.02 16.06
CA TYR A 679 -10.01 15.58 16.22
C TYR A 679 -8.56 15.34 16.62
N PHE A 680 -7.61 15.96 15.92
CA PHE A 680 -6.19 15.82 16.25
C PHE A 680 -5.85 16.45 17.62
N LYS A 681 -6.32 17.68 17.89
CA LYS A 681 -6.07 18.35 19.18
C LYS A 681 -6.56 17.55 20.39
N ASN A 682 -7.67 16.83 20.27
CA ASN A 682 -8.33 16.16 21.41
C ASN A 682 -8.13 14.64 21.47
N TYR A 683 -7.88 13.97 20.33
CA TYR A 683 -7.91 12.50 20.23
C TYR A 683 -6.67 11.87 19.57
N MET A 684 -5.64 12.63 19.21
CA MET A 684 -4.45 12.14 18.47
C MET A 684 -3.79 10.90 19.07
N GLU A 685 -3.62 10.81 20.39
CA GLU A 685 -3.04 9.60 21.01
C GLU A 685 -3.87 8.33 20.73
N LEU A 686 -5.19 8.44 20.80
CA LEU A 686 -6.11 7.35 20.49
C LEU A 686 -6.14 7.06 18.98
N LEU A 687 -6.11 8.09 18.14
CA LEU A 687 -6.06 7.93 16.68
C LEU A 687 -4.85 7.10 16.23
N LYS A 688 -3.67 7.25 16.86
CA LYS A 688 -2.48 6.41 16.60
C LYS A 688 -2.65 4.93 16.98
N ILE A 689 -3.55 4.61 17.91
CA ILE A 689 -3.83 3.23 18.35
C ILE A 689 -4.88 2.62 17.42
N LEU A 690 -5.89 3.40 17.03
CA LEU A 690 -6.93 3.01 16.07
C LEU A 690 -6.33 2.79 14.67
N PHE A 691 -5.50 3.73 14.22
CA PHE A 691 -4.89 3.80 12.89
C PHE A 691 -3.35 3.73 13.02
N PRO A 692 -2.75 2.53 13.07
CA PRO A 692 -1.30 2.35 13.14
C PRO A 692 -0.57 2.86 11.89
N ILE A 693 -1.26 2.96 10.74
CA ILE A 693 -0.71 3.49 9.49
C ILE A 693 -1.30 4.88 9.23
N ILE A 694 -0.46 5.88 9.01
CA ILE A 694 -0.87 7.21 8.55
C ILE A 694 -0.30 7.43 7.15
N ILE A 695 -1.15 7.77 6.18
CA ILE A 695 -0.78 8.02 4.78
C ILE A 695 -0.89 9.52 4.50
N THR A 696 0.18 10.17 4.03
CA THR A 696 0.21 11.64 3.89
C THR A 696 1.30 12.12 2.91
N ASN A 697 1.49 13.45 2.80
CA ASN A 697 2.60 14.07 2.07
C ASN A 697 3.54 14.82 3.04
N PRO A 698 4.76 15.23 2.61
CA PRO A 698 5.75 15.84 3.51
C PRO A 698 5.24 17.10 4.25
N ASN A 699 4.38 17.89 3.61
CA ASN A 699 3.81 19.12 4.20
C ASN A 699 2.85 18.79 5.36
N ASN A 700 1.94 17.84 5.16
CA ASN A 700 1.00 17.42 6.19
C ASN A 700 1.68 16.60 7.30
N ALA A 701 2.74 15.84 6.98
CA ALA A 701 3.61 15.21 7.97
C ALA A 701 4.33 16.22 8.89
N SER A 702 4.64 17.40 8.36
CA SER A 702 5.26 18.51 9.10
C SER A 702 4.23 19.38 9.85
N ASN A 703 2.94 19.25 9.53
CA ASN A 703 1.89 20.12 10.05
C ASN A 703 1.56 19.81 11.52
N GLN A 704 2.02 20.70 12.39
CA GLN A 704 1.92 20.65 13.85
C GLN A 704 0.48 20.52 14.40
N ASN A 705 -0.52 20.96 13.63
CA ASN A 705 -1.94 20.92 14.00
C ASN A 705 -2.65 19.61 13.63
N PHE A 706 -1.98 18.73 12.90
CA PHE A 706 -2.37 17.32 12.73
C PHE A 706 -1.40 16.43 13.51
N LEU A 707 -0.11 16.48 13.15
CA LEU A 707 0.95 15.72 13.79
C LEU A 707 1.88 16.69 14.53
N LYS A 708 1.75 16.82 15.86
CA LYS A 708 2.80 17.47 16.68
C LYS A 708 4.13 16.78 16.43
N LEU A 709 5.20 17.51 16.17
CA LEU A 709 6.52 16.90 15.95
C LEU A 709 7.04 16.26 17.25
N ASN A 710 7.40 14.98 17.17
CA ASN A 710 7.92 14.17 18.25
C ASN A 710 8.99 13.24 17.65
N GLU A 711 10.15 13.11 18.30
CA GLU A 711 11.23 12.21 17.87
C GLU A 711 10.77 10.74 17.92
N LYS A 712 11.11 9.92 16.91
CA LYS A 712 10.95 8.43 16.89
C LYS A 712 9.56 7.92 17.32
N GLU A 713 8.54 8.74 17.08
CA GLU A 713 7.11 8.54 17.36
C GLU A 713 6.52 7.31 16.63
N PHE A 714 6.99 7.05 15.42
CA PHE A 714 6.65 5.92 14.57
C PHE A 714 7.82 4.93 14.53
N ASP A 715 7.47 3.67 14.30
CA ASP A 715 8.47 2.60 14.21
C ASP A 715 9.08 2.55 12.80
N PHE A 716 8.34 3.02 11.78
CA PHE A 716 8.76 3.14 10.38
C PHE A 716 8.30 4.46 9.75
N VAL A 717 9.08 4.99 8.81
CA VAL A 717 8.59 5.88 7.75
C VAL A 717 8.92 5.24 6.40
N ILE A 718 7.94 5.26 5.49
CA ILE A 718 8.03 4.66 4.16
C ILE A 718 7.78 5.76 3.13
N PHE A 719 8.69 5.95 2.18
CA PHE A 719 8.56 6.94 1.10
C PHE A 719 8.39 6.24 -0.25
N ASP A 720 7.32 6.52 -1.00
CA ASP A 720 7.16 6.05 -2.39
C ASP A 720 7.46 7.17 -3.40
N GLU A 721 7.87 6.77 -4.60
CA GLU A 721 8.39 7.66 -5.65
C GLU A 721 9.51 8.60 -5.16
N ALA A 722 10.38 8.08 -4.27
CA ALA A 722 11.43 8.84 -3.58
C ALA A 722 12.44 9.55 -4.51
N SER A 723 12.50 9.21 -5.81
CA SER A 723 13.31 9.93 -6.80
C SER A 723 12.78 11.35 -7.06
N GLN A 724 11.52 11.63 -6.73
CA GLN A 724 10.83 12.88 -7.03
C GLN A 724 10.67 13.78 -5.80
N ILE A 725 11.12 13.33 -4.61
CA ILE A 725 10.99 14.08 -3.36
C ILE A 725 12.37 14.62 -2.94
N PHE A 726 12.44 15.94 -2.78
CA PHE A 726 13.62 16.67 -2.29
C PHE A 726 13.97 16.30 -0.84
N VAL A 727 15.26 16.14 -0.52
CA VAL A 727 15.73 15.72 0.82
C VAL A 727 15.23 16.66 1.91
N GLU A 728 15.32 17.98 1.69
CA GLU A 728 14.94 18.99 2.67
C GLU A 728 13.47 18.93 3.09
N LYS A 729 12.57 18.38 2.26
CA LYS A 729 11.16 18.18 2.63
C LYS A 729 10.97 16.98 3.57
N CYS A 730 11.86 15.99 3.51
CA CYS A 730 11.72 14.71 4.18
C CYS A 730 12.22 14.74 5.64
N ILE A 731 13.10 15.69 6.00
CA ILE A 731 13.71 15.79 7.34
C ILE A 731 12.67 15.71 8.49
N PRO A 732 11.52 16.42 8.48
CA PRO A 732 10.51 16.29 9.54
C PRO A 732 9.76 14.95 9.59
N ALA A 733 9.81 14.15 8.52
CA ALA A 733 9.23 12.81 8.48
C ALA A 733 10.25 11.73 8.89
N LEU A 734 11.55 11.96 8.62
CA LEU A 734 12.65 11.14 9.12
C LEU A 734 12.78 11.28 10.65
N PHE A 735 12.77 12.50 11.20
CA PHE A 735 12.82 12.78 12.65
C PHE A 735 11.79 12.00 13.47
N ARG A 736 10.62 11.72 12.87
CA ARG A 736 9.51 11.00 13.50
C ARG A 736 9.70 9.48 13.59
N ALA A 737 10.71 8.89 12.97
CA ALA A 737 10.75 7.45 12.73
C ALA A 737 12.08 6.81 13.13
N LYS A 738 12.03 5.52 13.48
CA LYS A 738 13.21 4.72 13.85
C LYS A 738 13.84 4.00 12.66
N LYS A 739 13.06 3.69 11.63
CA LYS A 739 13.49 2.98 10.42
C LYS A 739 13.02 3.70 9.17
N TYR A 740 13.91 3.77 8.19
CA TYR A 740 13.74 4.54 6.96
C TYR A 740 13.65 3.57 5.78
N ILE A 741 12.45 3.42 5.22
CA ILE A 741 12.21 2.59 4.05
C ILE A 741 11.98 3.49 2.86
N ILE A 742 12.98 3.58 1.99
CA ILE A 742 12.98 4.48 0.84
C ILE A 742 12.65 3.62 -0.38
N VAL A 743 11.61 3.98 -1.13
CA VAL A 743 11.12 3.20 -2.27
C VAL A 743 11.11 4.06 -3.53
N GLY A 744 11.79 3.60 -4.58
CA GLY A 744 12.05 4.46 -5.73
C GLY A 744 12.79 3.79 -6.88
N ASP A 745 13.54 4.60 -7.63
CA ASP A 745 14.30 4.21 -8.82
C ASP A 745 15.30 5.32 -9.20
N ASP A 746 16.61 5.07 -9.05
CA ASP A 746 17.67 6.04 -9.36
C ASP A 746 17.89 6.27 -10.87
N LYS A 747 17.26 5.45 -11.73
CA LYS A 747 17.33 5.54 -13.20
C LYS A 747 16.15 6.30 -13.80
N GLN A 748 15.16 6.70 -13.01
CA GLN A 748 14.07 7.60 -13.41
C GLN A 748 14.39 9.07 -13.08
N LEU A 749 13.43 9.97 -13.32
CA LEU A 749 13.64 11.41 -13.16
C LEU A 749 13.85 11.83 -11.69
N PRO A 750 14.77 12.80 -11.45
CA PRO A 750 14.94 13.45 -10.15
C PRO A 750 13.79 14.45 -9.88
N PRO A 751 13.75 15.14 -8.73
CA PRO A 751 12.74 16.14 -8.43
C PRO A 751 12.79 17.29 -9.45
N THR A 752 11.65 17.73 -9.97
CA THR A 752 11.63 18.72 -11.07
C THR A 752 11.79 20.15 -10.57
N ASN A 753 13.02 20.65 -10.67
CA ASN A 753 13.40 22.06 -10.50
C ASN A 753 12.80 22.97 -11.60
N PHE A 754 11.47 23.11 -11.64
CA PHE A 754 10.73 23.92 -12.62
C PHE A 754 11.04 25.43 -12.58
N PHE A 755 11.75 25.89 -11.54
CA PHE A 755 11.97 27.31 -11.26
C PHE A 755 13.42 27.68 -10.86
N SER A 756 14.32 26.70 -10.80
CA SER A 756 15.72 26.88 -10.39
C SER A 756 16.63 26.75 -11.61
N ASP A 757 17.24 27.85 -12.04
CA ASP A 757 18.52 27.74 -12.76
C ASP A 757 19.54 27.25 -11.72
N LYS A 758 20.34 26.20 -12.00
CA LYS A 758 21.35 25.72 -11.03
C LYS A 758 22.39 26.81 -10.75
N LEU A 759 22.78 26.94 -9.48
CA LEU A 759 23.82 27.84 -9.03
C LEU A 759 25.16 27.12 -9.08
N GLU A 760 25.90 27.25 -10.19
CA GLU A 760 27.27 26.72 -10.33
C GLU A 760 28.24 27.29 -9.28
N GLY A 761 27.90 28.43 -8.64
CA GLY A 761 28.67 29.03 -7.55
C GLY A 761 28.38 28.47 -6.15
N ASP A 762 27.27 27.76 -5.92
CA ASP A 762 26.92 27.24 -4.59
C ASP A 762 27.80 26.02 -4.20
N GLU A 763 28.32 25.26 -5.18
CA GLU A 763 29.09 24.04 -4.91
C GLU A 763 30.49 24.32 -4.36
N GLU A 764 31.20 25.33 -4.89
CA GLU A 764 32.48 25.78 -4.31
C GLU A 764 32.27 26.34 -2.89
N GLU A 765 31.17 27.04 -2.61
CA GLU A 765 30.89 27.56 -1.27
C GLU A 765 30.60 26.42 -0.27
N LEU A 766 29.87 25.39 -0.68
CA LEU A 766 29.62 24.20 0.15
C LEU A 766 30.91 23.44 0.50
N GLU A 767 31.83 23.28 -0.46
CA GLU A 767 33.12 22.62 -0.23
C GLU A 767 34.03 23.42 0.71
N ASN A 768 33.98 24.76 0.67
CA ASN A 768 34.66 25.61 1.65
C ASN A 768 33.95 25.65 3.02
N GLN A 769 32.69 25.22 3.13
CA GLN A 769 31.93 25.23 4.38
C GLN A 769 31.92 23.87 5.12
N LEU A 770 32.17 22.74 4.46
CA LEU A 770 32.03 21.39 5.03
C LEU A 770 33.30 20.54 4.82
N GLU A 771 34.13 20.44 5.87
CA GLU A 771 35.36 19.61 5.88
C GLU A 771 35.09 18.10 5.96
N ASP A 772 33.89 17.70 6.41
CA ASP A 772 33.44 16.32 6.53
C ASP A 772 32.77 15.86 5.24
N ILE A 773 33.31 14.80 4.64
CA ILE A 773 32.88 14.25 3.33
C ILE A 773 31.45 13.70 3.38
N ASP A 774 31.02 13.07 4.47
CA ASP A 774 29.66 12.51 4.57
C ASP A 774 28.62 13.59 4.84
N LYS A 775 29.01 14.67 5.54
CA LYS A 775 28.24 15.91 5.69
C LYS A 775 28.14 16.68 4.38
N LEU A 776 29.22 16.76 3.60
CA LEU A 776 29.23 17.35 2.26
C LEU A 776 28.36 16.53 1.28
N ASN A 777 28.47 15.20 1.29
CA ASN A 777 27.62 14.31 0.49
C ASN A 777 26.13 14.44 0.85
N LEU A 778 25.80 14.54 2.15
CA LEU A 778 24.43 14.78 2.60
C LEU A 778 23.92 16.16 2.14
N ALA A 779 24.75 17.19 2.22
CA ALA A 779 24.41 18.53 1.70
C ALA A 779 24.23 18.52 0.17
N LYS A 780 25.07 17.82 -0.60
CA LYS A 780 24.98 17.74 -2.07
C LYS A 780 23.81 16.89 -2.58
N ALA A 781 23.16 16.07 -1.74
CA ALA A 781 22.00 15.28 -2.14
C ALA A 781 20.80 16.17 -2.57
N GLU A 782 20.22 15.88 -3.74
CA GLU A 782 18.99 16.54 -4.24
C GLU A 782 17.74 15.73 -3.86
N SER A 783 17.74 14.43 -4.13
CA SER A 783 16.60 13.53 -3.87
C SER A 783 16.84 12.61 -2.69
N LEU A 784 15.75 12.12 -2.10
CA LEU A 784 15.81 11.14 -1.02
C LEU A 784 16.48 9.81 -1.44
N ILE A 785 16.60 9.53 -2.74
CA ILE A 785 17.34 8.39 -3.28
C ILE A 785 18.87 8.62 -3.24
N ASP A 786 19.34 9.84 -3.49
CA ASP A 786 20.78 10.16 -3.46
C ASP A 786 21.29 10.05 -2.01
N PHE A 787 20.46 10.49 -1.05
CA PHE A 787 20.60 10.22 0.37
C PHE A 787 20.64 8.73 0.72
N ALA A 788 19.76 7.91 0.12
CA ALA A 788 19.66 6.48 0.42
C ALA A 788 20.80 5.62 -0.15
N ASN A 789 21.23 5.90 -1.39
CA ASN A 789 22.25 5.12 -2.12
C ASN A 789 23.59 5.04 -1.39
N SER A 790 23.91 6.02 -0.55
CA SER A 790 25.16 6.12 0.21
C SER A 790 25.11 5.48 1.60
N ARG A 791 23.93 5.03 2.07
CA ARG A 791 23.68 4.76 3.50
C ARG A 791 22.95 3.46 3.82
N TYR A 792 22.12 2.96 2.92
CA TYR A 792 21.22 1.84 3.21
C TYR A 792 21.38 0.67 2.23
N PRO A 793 21.21 -0.58 2.70
CA PRO A 793 21.22 -1.77 1.85
C PRO A 793 20.18 -1.68 0.73
N LYS A 794 20.59 -2.06 -0.48
CA LYS A 794 19.86 -1.77 -1.72
C LYS A 794 19.25 -3.03 -2.35
N SER A 795 18.00 -3.37 -2.01
CA SER A 795 17.33 -4.56 -2.57
C SER A 795 16.59 -4.23 -3.87
N MET A 796 16.95 -4.96 -4.94
CA MET A 796 16.37 -4.80 -6.28
C MET A 796 15.15 -5.71 -6.47
N LEU A 797 14.02 -5.14 -6.86
CA LEU A 797 12.87 -5.93 -7.35
C LEU A 797 13.15 -6.35 -8.80
N GLN A 798 13.33 -7.65 -9.03
CA GLN A 798 13.82 -8.16 -10.33
C GLN A 798 12.70 -8.49 -11.32
N TYR A 799 11.52 -8.90 -10.86
CA TYR A 799 10.45 -9.39 -11.73
C TYR A 799 9.63 -8.23 -12.33
N HIS A 800 9.46 -8.21 -13.66
CA HIS A 800 8.74 -7.13 -14.36
C HIS A 800 7.33 -7.54 -14.76
N TYR A 801 6.32 -6.93 -14.14
CA TYR A 801 4.91 -7.30 -14.34
C TYR A 801 4.17 -6.43 -15.36
N ARG A 802 4.70 -5.24 -15.72
CA ARG A 802 4.01 -4.26 -16.59
C ARG A 802 3.98 -4.65 -18.06
N SER A 803 5.14 -4.95 -18.66
CA SER A 803 5.22 -5.15 -20.11
C SER A 803 4.88 -6.60 -20.46
N ASN A 804 4.00 -6.78 -21.44
CA ASN A 804 3.59 -8.10 -21.94
C ASN A 804 4.65 -8.77 -22.83
N TYR A 805 5.61 -7.98 -23.30
CA TYR A 805 6.68 -8.41 -24.20
C TYR A 805 8.03 -7.83 -23.74
N THR A 806 9.09 -8.59 -23.95
CA THR A 806 10.47 -8.30 -23.53
C THR A 806 11.08 -7.14 -24.31
N GLU A 807 10.78 -7.06 -25.59
CA GLU A 807 11.22 -6.06 -26.56
C GLU A 807 10.92 -4.63 -26.08
N LEU A 808 9.78 -4.44 -25.41
CA LEU A 808 9.35 -3.17 -24.81
C LEU A 808 10.25 -2.66 -23.66
N ILE A 809 11.05 -3.54 -23.06
CA ILE A 809 11.83 -3.25 -21.84
C ILE A 809 13.31 -3.67 -21.97
N ASN A 810 13.71 -4.56 -22.88
CA ASN A 810 15.06 -5.12 -22.99
C ASN A 810 16.14 -4.04 -23.20
N PHE A 811 15.88 -3.03 -24.03
CA PHE A 811 16.79 -1.89 -24.17
C PHE A 811 17.02 -1.18 -22.83
N SER A 812 15.95 -0.93 -22.07
CA SER A 812 15.99 -0.30 -20.75
C SER A 812 16.68 -1.21 -19.72
N ASN A 813 16.38 -2.51 -19.72
CA ASN A 813 16.98 -3.54 -18.88
C ASN A 813 18.51 -3.57 -19.02
N SER A 814 19.02 -3.67 -20.25
CA SER A 814 20.46 -3.67 -20.49
C SER A 814 21.11 -2.31 -20.22
N ARG A 815 20.52 -1.21 -20.73
CA ARG A 815 21.15 0.12 -20.69
C ARG A 815 21.14 0.79 -19.31
N TYR A 816 20.19 0.44 -18.44
CA TYR A 816 20.02 1.12 -17.14
C TYR A 816 19.95 0.19 -15.92
N TYR A 817 19.66 -1.11 -16.09
CA TYR A 817 19.43 -2.06 -14.99
C TYR A 817 20.32 -3.31 -15.06
N GLU A 818 21.46 -3.23 -15.78
CA GLU A 818 22.50 -4.27 -15.82
C GLU A 818 22.01 -5.65 -16.29
N SER A 819 20.91 -5.69 -17.06
CA SER A 819 20.19 -6.91 -17.47
C SER A 819 19.61 -7.75 -16.31
N LYS A 820 19.53 -7.20 -15.09
CA LYS A 820 19.07 -7.92 -13.88
C LYS A 820 17.55 -8.12 -13.79
N LEU A 821 16.75 -7.57 -14.72
CA LEU A 821 15.30 -7.77 -14.72
C LEU A 821 14.90 -9.09 -15.38
N GLN A 822 14.07 -9.85 -14.68
CA GLN A 822 13.40 -11.04 -15.20
C GLN A 822 12.09 -10.59 -15.87
N VAL A 823 11.96 -10.87 -17.18
CA VAL A 823 10.83 -10.44 -18.01
C VAL A 823 10.30 -11.61 -18.83
N VAL A 824 9.02 -11.94 -18.68
CA VAL A 824 8.36 -13.00 -19.45
C VAL A 824 7.64 -12.44 -20.68
N ASN A 825 8.02 -12.91 -21.87
CA ASN A 825 7.18 -12.77 -23.07
C ASN A 825 5.85 -13.51 -22.87
N LYS A 826 4.73 -12.83 -23.13
CA LYS A 826 3.46 -13.52 -23.47
C LYS A 826 3.76 -14.46 -24.64
N ASN A 827 3.25 -15.68 -24.57
CA ASN A 827 3.65 -16.82 -25.39
C ASN A 827 3.26 -16.73 -26.89
N GLN A 828 3.73 -15.71 -27.63
CA GLN A 828 3.36 -15.38 -29.02
C GLN A 828 4.54 -14.75 -29.79
N LYS A 829 5.09 -15.44 -30.81
CA LYS A 829 6.19 -14.91 -31.65
C LYS A 829 5.76 -14.04 -32.85
N SER A 830 4.46 -14.02 -33.17
CA SER A 830 3.93 -13.37 -34.38
C SER A 830 3.56 -11.89 -34.19
N PHE A 831 3.50 -11.41 -32.94
CA PHE A 831 3.16 -10.01 -32.62
C PHE A 831 4.41 -9.13 -32.58
N LEU A 832 4.37 -7.94 -33.21
CA LEU A 832 5.45 -6.95 -33.19
C LEU A 832 5.20 -5.90 -32.08
N PRO A 833 5.97 -5.90 -30.96
CA PRO A 833 5.68 -5.02 -29.83
C PRO A 833 6.13 -3.57 -30.03
N ILE A 834 7.17 -3.35 -30.85
CA ILE A 834 7.68 -2.03 -31.24
C ILE A 834 7.56 -1.91 -32.75
N GLU A 835 6.62 -1.10 -33.21
CA GLU A 835 6.38 -0.80 -34.63
C GLU A 835 6.96 0.58 -34.98
N ILE A 836 7.57 0.70 -36.16
CA ILE A 836 8.08 1.98 -36.69
C ILE A 836 7.23 2.44 -37.87
N ILE A 837 6.75 3.69 -37.79
CA ILE A 837 6.13 4.39 -38.91
C ILE A 837 7.06 5.53 -39.35
N SER A 838 7.69 5.36 -40.51
CA SER A 838 8.49 6.40 -41.14
C SER A 838 7.60 7.49 -41.73
N ALA A 839 7.95 8.76 -41.48
CA ALA A 839 7.25 9.93 -42.01
C ALA A 839 8.23 10.80 -42.82
N GLU A 840 7.83 11.26 -44.00
CA GLU A 840 8.64 12.19 -44.82
C GLU A 840 8.42 13.66 -44.40
N GLY A 841 8.48 13.92 -43.09
CA GLY A 841 8.23 15.22 -42.49
C GLY A 841 9.47 16.10 -42.36
N ASN A 842 9.30 17.43 -42.40
CA ASN A 842 10.35 18.40 -42.07
C ASN A 842 10.15 18.98 -40.67
N PHE A 843 11.25 19.40 -40.04
CA PHE A 843 11.23 20.04 -38.73
C PHE A 843 11.38 21.57 -38.86
N GLU A 844 10.29 22.29 -38.64
CA GLU A 844 10.22 23.75 -38.73
C GLU A 844 9.54 24.33 -37.49
N ASN A 845 10.03 25.46 -36.99
CA ASN A 845 9.45 26.19 -35.85
C ASN A 845 9.18 25.31 -34.59
N GLY A 846 9.99 24.26 -34.38
CA GLY A 846 9.87 23.32 -33.26
C GLY A 846 8.91 22.14 -33.48
N VAL A 847 8.25 22.06 -34.64
CA VAL A 847 7.22 21.05 -34.93
C VAL A 847 7.50 20.26 -36.21
N ASN A 848 6.84 19.11 -36.34
CA ASN A 848 6.79 18.29 -37.53
C ASN A 848 5.33 17.95 -37.83
N VAL A 849 4.80 18.55 -38.89
CA VAL A 849 3.37 18.53 -39.22
C VAL A 849 2.94 17.16 -39.73
N GLU A 850 3.77 16.45 -40.49
CA GLU A 850 3.39 15.15 -41.04
C GLU A 850 3.39 14.04 -39.99
N GLU A 851 4.34 14.03 -39.03
CA GLU A 851 4.22 13.16 -37.87
C GLU A 851 2.93 13.43 -37.08
N ALA A 852 2.58 14.70 -36.85
CA ALA A 852 1.38 15.07 -36.12
C ALA A 852 0.10 14.63 -36.85
N ASN A 853 0.05 14.78 -38.18
CA ASN A 853 -1.03 14.29 -39.04
C ASN A 853 -1.15 12.76 -39.00
N ILE A 854 -0.03 12.04 -39.06
CA ILE A 854 0.02 10.56 -38.99
C ILE A 854 -0.48 10.08 -37.63
N ILE A 855 -0.07 10.70 -36.52
CA ILE A 855 -0.50 10.32 -35.17
C ILE A 855 -2.01 10.46 -34.98
N VAL A 856 -2.62 11.55 -35.48
CA VAL A 856 -4.09 11.71 -35.39
C VAL A 856 -4.83 10.69 -36.25
N LYS A 857 -4.32 10.34 -37.44
CA LYS A 857 -4.86 9.23 -38.26
C LYS A 857 -4.75 7.89 -37.52
N LEU A 858 -3.59 7.61 -36.91
CA LEU A 858 -3.31 6.37 -36.17
C LEU A 858 -4.23 6.19 -34.96
N ILE A 859 -4.47 7.25 -34.17
CA ILE A 859 -5.45 7.23 -33.07
C ILE A 859 -6.84 6.89 -33.60
N LEU A 860 -7.27 7.50 -34.71
CA LEU A 860 -8.57 7.23 -35.34
C LEU A 860 -8.67 5.83 -35.99
N GLN A 861 -7.55 5.16 -36.25
CA GLN A 861 -7.50 3.75 -36.69
C GLN A 861 -7.60 2.81 -35.48
N LEU A 862 -6.75 2.98 -34.46
CA LEU A 862 -6.77 2.18 -33.23
C LEU A 862 -8.14 2.21 -32.53
N LEU A 863 -8.86 3.33 -32.57
CA LEU A 863 -10.20 3.45 -31.99
C LEU A 863 -11.33 2.73 -32.77
N LYS A 864 -11.03 2.21 -33.97
CA LYS A 864 -11.93 1.40 -34.81
C LYS A 864 -11.54 -0.08 -34.85
N ASP A 865 -10.32 -0.40 -34.44
CA ASP A 865 -9.74 -1.74 -34.49
C ASP A 865 -10.24 -2.57 -33.29
N PRO A 866 -10.92 -3.73 -33.51
CA PRO A 866 -11.43 -4.58 -32.43
C PRO A 866 -10.35 -5.06 -31.45
N ASP A 867 -9.11 -5.28 -31.91
CA ASP A 867 -8.02 -5.78 -31.05
C ASP A 867 -7.58 -4.74 -30.00
N TYR A 868 -7.96 -3.48 -30.20
CA TYR A 868 -7.67 -2.36 -29.31
C TYR A 868 -8.92 -1.80 -28.61
N GLU A 869 -10.06 -2.49 -28.67
CA GLU A 869 -11.25 -2.06 -27.92
C GLU A 869 -11.00 -2.13 -26.40
N GLY A 870 -11.34 -1.04 -25.69
CA GLY A 870 -11.06 -0.86 -24.27
C GLY A 870 -9.57 -0.67 -23.93
N LYS A 871 -8.67 -0.53 -24.92
CA LYS A 871 -7.25 -0.25 -24.70
C LYS A 871 -6.98 1.24 -24.51
N THR A 872 -6.17 1.55 -23.51
CA THR A 872 -5.79 2.92 -23.19
C THR A 872 -4.61 3.38 -24.06
N ILE A 873 -4.62 4.65 -24.50
CA ILE A 873 -3.67 5.21 -25.48
C ILE A 873 -2.92 6.41 -24.88
N GLY A 874 -1.62 6.54 -25.16
CA GLY A 874 -0.84 7.70 -24.74
C GLY A 874 0.14 8.18 -25.82
N VAL A 875 0.08 9.47 -26.17
CA VAL A 875 1.03 10.11 -27.08
C VAL A 875 2.13 10.81 -26.28
N ILE A 876 3.39 10.44 -26.55
CA ILE A 876 4.59 11.06 -25.96
C ILE A 876 5.31 11.85 -27.04
N THR A 877 5.42 13.17 -26.86
CA THR A 877 6.16 14.06 -27.75
C THR A 877 7.53 14.40 -27.19
N PHE A 878 8.55 14.44 -28.04
CA PHE A 878 9.92 14.69 -27.61
C PHE A 878 10.22 16.19 -27.38
N ASN A 879 9.28 17.08 -27.74
CA ASN A 879 9.30 18.49 -27.34
C ASN A 879 7.88 19.01 -27.01
N ALA A 880 7.80 20.21 -26.44
CA ALA A 880 6.56 20.81 -25.95
C ALA A 880 5.72 21.54 -27.02
N ASP A 881 6.29 21.91 -28.17
CA ASP A 881 5.57 22.58 -29.25
C ASP A 881 4.85 21.59 -30.16
N GLN A 882 5.48 20.44 -30.44
CA GLN A 882 4.84 19.28 -31.07
C GLN A 882 3.63 18.81 -30.24
N LYS A 883 3.70 18.92 -28.91
CA LYS A 883 2.57 18.62 -28.02
C LYS A 883 1.38 19.55 -28.28
N LYS A 884 1.62 20.86 -28.38
CA LYS A 884 0.58 21.88 -28.67
C LYS A 884 -0.05 21.66 -30.06
N LEU A 885 0.75 21.26 -31.05
CA LEU A 885 0.26 20.94 -32.39
C LEU A 885 -0.66 19.71 -32.36
N ILE A 886 -0.23 18.62 -31.73
CA ILE A 886 -1.03 17.39 -31.64
C ILE A 886 -2.32 17.61 -30.82
N ASP A 887 -2.26 18.34 -29.70
CA ASP A 887 -3.46 18.80 -28.96
C ASP A 887 -4.44 19.49 -29.91
N SER A 888 -3.97 20.48 -30.67
CA SER A 888 -4.80 21.29 -31.57
C SER A 888 -5.39 20.49 -32.75
N LEU A 889 -4.71 19.45 -33.22
CA LEU A 889 -5.23 18.56 -34.27
C LEU A 889 -6.23 17.54 -33.71
N ILE A 890 -6.03 17.06 -32.48
CA ILE A 890 -6.98 16.18 -31.78
C ILE A 890 -8.28 16.93 -31.45
N ASP A 891 -8.20 18.16 -30.94
CA ASP A 891 -9.37 19.02 -30.70
C ASP A 891 -10.21 19.19 -31.98
N LYS A 892 -9.56 19.41 -33.13
CA LYS A 892 -10.23 19.50 -34.45
C LYS A 892 -10.86 18.17 -34.88
N ALA A 893 -10.16 17.06 -34.69
CA ALA A 893 -10.66 15.72 -35.04
C ALA A 893 -11.85 15.31 -34.16
N ALA A 894 -11.86 15.73 -32.89
CA ALA A 894 -12.93 15.42 -31.94
C ALA A 894 -14.28 16.00 -32.38
N ILE A 895 -14.31 17.17 -33.04
CA ILE A 895 -15.55 17.76 -33.59
C ILE A 895 -16.35 16.74 -34.43
N ASN A 896 -15.65 15.88 -35.16
CA ASN A 896 -16.24 14.90 -36.08
C ASN A 896 -16.27 13.46 -35.52
N SER A 897 -15.96 13.24 -34.23
CA SER A 897 -15.85 11.90 -33.65
C SER A 897 -16.32 11.84 -32.20
N VAL A 898 -17.55 11.32 -31.99
CA VAL A 898 -18.14 11.12 -30.65
C VAL A 898 -17.31 10.19 -29.77
N LYS A 899 -16.69 9.13 -30.35
CA LYS A 899 -15.78 8.24 -29.60
C LYS A 899 -14.55 9.01 -29.11
N LEU A 900 -14.00 9.92 -29.90
CA LEU A 900 -12.86 10.77 -29.49
C LEU A 900 -13.26 11.86 -28.48
N GLN A 901 -14.44 12.48 -28.60
CA GLN A 901 -14.96 13.40 -27.58
C GLN A 901 -15.09 12.73 -26.21
N ASN A 902 -15.64 11.51 -26.17
CA ASN A 902 -15.78 10.75 -24.93
C ASN A 902 -14.43 10.43 -24.26
N LEU A 903 -13.37 10.18 -25.04
CA LEU A 903 -12.01 9.94 -24.55
C LEU A 903 -11.30 11.20 -24.04
N LEU A 904 -11.78 12.39 -24.42
CA LEU A 904 -11.26 13.69 -23.97
C LEU A 904 -12.07 14.26 -22.79
N ASN A 905 -13.22 13.65 -22.44
CA ASN A 905 -14.08 14.10 -21.36
C ASN A 905 -13.51 13.69 -19.99
N LEU A 906 -12.82 14.65 -19.36
CA LEU A 906 -12.12 14.53 -18.06
C LEU A 906 -12.93 13.87 -16.93
N GLU A 907 -14.26 13.91 -16.97
CA GLU A 907 -15.14 13.30 -15.95
C GLU A 907 -15.20 11.76 -16.00
N LYS A 908 -14.77 11.11 -17.09
CA LYS A 908 -14.84 9.64 -17.25
C LYS A 908 -13.51 8.90 -17.21
N GLY A 909 -12.39 9.62 -17.10
CA GLY A 909 -11.04 9.05 -16.96
C GLY A 909 -10.17 9.27 -18.19
N ASN A 910 -8.85 9.33 -17.96
CA ASN A 910 -7.85 9.69 -18.98
C ASN A 910 -7.48 8.50 -19.89
N GLU A 911 -8.45 7.90 -20.58
CA GLU A 911 -8.21 6.78 -21.50
C GLU A 911 -7.24 7.16 -22.64
N LEU A 912 -7.25 8.43 -23.07
CA LEU A 912 -6.25 9.05 -23.94
C LEU A 912 -5.41 10.08 -23.17
N PHE A 913 -4.09 10.18 -23.44
CA PHE A 913 -3.29 11.36 -23.10
C PHE A 913 -2.43 11.86 -24.27
N VAL A 914 -2.05 13.14 -24.22
CA VAL A 914 -0.92 13.71 -24.97
C VAL A 914 -0.02 14.47 -23.98
N LYS A 915 1.26 14.11 -23.91
CA LYS A 915 2.25 14.72 -23.00
C LYS A 915 3.62 14.83 -23.66
N ASN A 916 4.41 15.85 -23.28
CA ASN A 916 5.84 15.88 -23.59
C ASN A 916 6.61 14.94 -22.65
N ILE A 917 7.78 14.51 -23.09
CA ILE A 917 8.66 13.53 -22.43
C ILE A 917 8.96 13.80 -20.94
N GLU A 918 8.94 15.07 -20.52
CA GLU A 918 9.25 15.48 -19.14
C GLU A 918 8.08 15.28 -18.16
N ASN A 919 6.84 15.26 -18.65
CA ASN A 919 5.61 15.28 -17.82
C ASN A 919 4.89 13.92 -17.76
N VAL A 920 5.47 12.86 -18.32
CA VAL A 920 4.85 11.53 -18.46
C VAL A 920 5.15 10.56 -17.31
N GLN A 921 5.87 11.01 -16.27
CA GLN A 921 6.28 10.14 -15.16
C GLN A 921 5.11 9.77 -14.23
N GLY A 922 4.78 8.48 -14.21
CA GLY A 922 3.70 7.89 -13.41
C GLY A 922 2.52 7.43 -14.26
N ASP A 923 2.33 8.00 -15.45
CA ASP A 923 1.43 7.43 -16.46
C ASP A 923 1.96 6.06 -16.95
N GLU A 924 1.06 5.27 -17.50
CA GLU A 924 1.28 4.03 -18.27
C GLU A 924 0.04 3.79 -19.15
N ARG A 925 0.19 3.20 -20.34
CA ARG A 925 -0.93 2.92 -21.27
C ARG A 925 -0.70 1.60 -22.02
N ASP A 926 -1.77 1.02 -22.53
CA ASP A 926 -1.70 -0.22 -23.33
C ASP A 926 -0.92 0.02 -24.61
N VAL A 927 -1.26 1.09 -25.34
CA VAL A 927 -0.56 1.57 -26.52
C VAL A 927 0.10 2.91 -26.23
N ILE A 928 1.40 3.02 -26.54
CA ILE A 928 2.14 4.28 -26.50
C ILE A 928 2.58 4.66 -27.92
N ILE A 929 2.33 5.90 -28.30
CA ILE A 929 2.72 6.47 -29.60
C ILE A 929 3.80 7.54 -29.35
N PHE A 930 4.98 7.40 -29.95
CA PHE A 930 6.01 8.45 -29.92
C PHE A 930 5.89 9.37 -31.14
N SER A 931 5.98 10.69 -30.93
CA SER A 931 6.40 11.64 -31.98
C SER A 931 7.83 12.07 -31.69
N ILE A 932 8.76 11.61 -32.52
CA ILE A 932 10.17 12.01 -32.43
C ILE A 932 10.32 13.48 -32.86
N ALA A 933 9.55 13.92 -33.85
CA ALA A 933 9.49 15.23 -34.49
C ALA A 933 10.78 15.70 -35.17
N PHE A 934 11.96 15.47 -34.58
CA PHE A 934 13.25 15.88 -35.11
C PHE A 934 13.46 15.32 -36.52
N ALA A 935 13.76 16.21 -37.46
CA ALA A 935 13.86 15.92 -38.90
C ALA A 935 14.77 16.95 -39.60
N PRO A 936 15.21 16.70 -40.84
CA PRO A 936 15.83 17.72 -41.66
C PRO A 936 14.87 18.89 -41.91
N LYS A 937 15.42 20.10 -42.00
CA LYS A 937 14.71 21.29 -42.53
C LYS A 937 14.48 21.14 -44.03
N LYS A 938 13.62 21.99 -44.62
CA LYS A 938 13.39 22.04 -46.08
C LYS A 938 14.64 22.35 -46.91
N ASP A 939 15.68 22.94 -46.32
CA ASP A 939 16.99 23.15 -46.96
C ASP A 939 17.94 21.94 -46.83
N GLY A 940 17.41 20.78 -46.42
CA GLY A 940 18.15 19.53 -46.23
C GLY A 940 19.02 19.48 -44.97
N LYS A 941 19.19 20.59 -44.24
CA LYS A 941 20.08 20.63 -43.08
C LYS A 941 19.43 19.96 -41.87
N PHE A 942 20.15 19.01 -41.27
CA PHE A 942 19.80 18.39 -39.99
C PHE A 942 20.60 19.01 -38.85
N ILE A 943 19.98 19.10 -37.65
CA ILE A 943 20.59 19.69 -36.45
C ILE A 943 20.52 18.64 -35.33
N ASN A 944 21.67 18.30 -34.74
CA ASN A 944 21.78 17.30 -33.66
C ASN A 944 21.32 17.83 -32.29
N ASN A 945 20.13 18.45 -32.24
CA ASN A 945 19.49 18.95 -31.04
C ASN A 945 18.15 18.22 -30.83
N TYR A 946 18.11 17.35 -29.82
CA TYR A 946 17.00 16.48 -29.47
C TYR A 946 16.23 17.03 -28.24
N GLY A 947 16.24 18.35 -28.06
CA GLY A 947 15.47 19.05 -27.03
C GLY A 947 15.87 18.63 -25.60
N PRO A 948 14.91 18.24 -24.74
CA PRO A 948 15.18 17.81 -23.36
C PRO A 948 16.17 16.65 -23.22
N LEU A 949 16.50 15.92 -24.29
CA LEU A 949 17.48 14.83 -24.28
C LEU A 949 18.95 15.29 -24.43
N ASN A 950 19.18 16.53 -24.88
CA ASN A 950 20.50 17.16 -24.86
C ASN A 950 20.84 17.77 -23.49
N LEU A 951 19.84 17.93 -22.61
CA LEU A 951 20.01 18.44 -21.25
C LEU A 951 20.49 17.34 -20.29
N GLU A 952 21.04 17.76 -19.15
CA GLU A 952 21.39 16.86 -18.05
C GLU A 952 20.18 16.00 -17.62
N GLY A 953 20.39 14.73 -17.31
CA GLY A 953 19.33 13.77 -17.01
C GLY A 953 18.51 13.33 -18.24
N GLY A 954 18.92 13.67 -19.47
CA GLY A 954 18.23 13.24 -20.70
C GLY A 954 18.02 11.72 -20.80
N GLN A 955 18.99 10.94 -20.32
CA GLN A 955 18.89 9.47 -20.23
C GLN A 955 17.76 9.02 -19.30
N ARG A 956 17.55 9.72 -18.18
CA ARG A 956 16.42 9.48 -17.24
C ARG A 956 15.08 9.84 -17.90
N ARG A 957 15.01 10.93 -18.68
CA ARG A 957 13.82 11.30 -19.50
C ARG A 957 13.46 10.19 -20.50
N LEU A 958 14.44 9.67 -21.24
CA LEU A 958 14.21 8.60 -22.22
C LEU A 958 13.80 7.28 -21.55
N ASN A 959 14.47 6.89 -20.46
CA ASN A 959 14.13 5.69 -19.69
C ASN A 959 12.68 5.75 -19.17
N VAL A 960 12.25 6.90 -18.64
CA VAL A 960 10.85 7.12 -18.27
C VAL A 960 9.92 6.93 -19.47
N ALA A 961 10.23 7.48 -20.64
CA ALA A 961 9.38 7.39 -21.84
C ALA A 961 9.19 5.96 -22.38
N ILE A 962 10.28 5.21 -22.56
CA ILE A 962 10.22 3.85 -23.13
C ILE A 962 9.51 2.86 -22.20
N THR A 963 9.64 3.04 -20.88
CA THR A 963 8.96 2.18 -19.88
C THR A 963 7.44 2.42 -19.74
N ARG A 964 6.81 3.26 -20.57
CA ARG A 964 5.36 3.57 -20.47
C ARG A 964 4.42 2.54 -21.10
N ALA A 965 4.90 1.70 -22.03
CA ALA A 965 4.07 0.78 -22.80
C ALA A 965 3.81 -0.55 -22.07
N LYS A 966 2.55 -0.98 -21.99
CA LYS A 966 2.18 -2.32 -21.49
C LYS A 966 2.14 -3.36 -22.61
N HIS A 967 1.55 -3.02 -23.75
CA HIS A 967 1.24 -3.99 -24.82
C HIS A 967 1.88 -3.64 -26.16
N LYS A 968 1.83 -2.38 -26.61
CA LYS A 968 2.44 -1.96 -27.88
C LYS A 968 3.06 -0.56 -27.79
N MET A 969 4.16 -0.36 -28.51
CA MET A 969 4.76 0.94 -28.78
C MET A 969 4.79 1.18 -30.30
N ILE A 970 4.42 2.38 -30.74
CA ILE A 970 4.45 2.80 -32.14
C ILE A 970 5.30 4.07 -32.24
N ILE A 971 6.40 4.01 -32.98
CA ILE A 971 7.37 5.11 -33.10
C ILE A 971 7.15 5.79 -34.45
N VAL A 972 6.56 6.98 -34.43
CA VAL A 972 6.45 7.84 -35.63
C VAL A 972 7.70 8.72 -35.70
N LYS A 973 8.48 8.60 -36.78
CA LYS A 973 9.77 9.30 -36.92
C LYS A 973 10.07 9.74 -38.35
N SER A 974 10.72 10.90 -38.47
CA SER A 974 11.23 11.44 -39.74
C SER A 974 12.76 11.40 -39.88
N ILE A 975 13.44 10.59 -39.05
CA ILE A 975 14.90 10.37 -39.05
C ILE A 975 15.25 8.89 -38.89
N HIS A 976 16.50 8.57 -39.22
CA HIS A 976 17.09 7.24 -39.09
C HIS A 976 18.26 7.31 -38.10
N SER A 977 18.44 6.30 -37.25
CA SER A 977 19.54 6.27 -36.26
C SER A 977 20.91 6.61 -36.86
N ARG A 978 21.23 6.08 -38.05
CA ARG A 978 22.51 6.30 -38.76
C ARG A 978 22.79 7.74 -39.20
N THR A 979 21.81 8.65 -39.18
CA THR A 979 22.00 10.08 -39.50
C THR A 979 22.11 10.95 -38.25
N MET A 980 22.02 10.37 -37.05
CA MET A 980 22.12 11.08 -35.78
C MET A 980 23.56 11.04 -35.24
N ASN A 981 24.15 12.21 -35.03
CA ASN A 981 25.45 12.40 -34.38
C ASN A 981 25.30 13.14 -33.03
N PRO A 982 24.73 12.49 -32.00
CA PRO A 982 24.55 13.08 -30.66
C PRO A 982 25.85 13.06 -29.84
N ASN A 983 26.00 14.04 -28.94
CA ASN A 983 27.15 14.20 -28.05
C ASN A 983 26.79 14.26 -26.54
N LYS A 984 25.52 13.98 -26.19
CA LYS A 984 24.99 13.98 -24.82
C LYS A 984 24.25 12.66 -24.57
N GLN A 985 24.39 12.10 -23.36
CA GLN A 985 24.01 10.71 -23.08
C GLN A 985 22.56 10.37 -23.48
N GLY A 986 21.57 11.18 -23.08
CA GLY A 986 20.17 10.93 -23.42
C GLY A 986 19.85 10.96 -24.93
N ALA A 987 20.64 11.69 -25.72
CA ALA A 987 20.52 11.71 -27.17
C ALA A 987 21.29 10.54 -27.85
N ILE A 988 22.40 10.09 -27.24
CA ILE A 988 23.11 8.85 -27.62
C ILE A 988 22.19 7.64 -27.37
N ASP A 989 21.56 7.58 -26.19
CA ASP A 989 20.59 6.54 -25.84
C ASP A 989 19.37 6.55 -26.78
N LEU A 990 18.92 7.72 -27.26
CA LEU A 990 17.85 7.79 -28.28
C LEU A 990 18.29 7.21 -29.62
N ARG A 991 19.51 7.54 -30.11
CA ARG A 991 20.05 6.95 -31.33
C ARG A 991 20.13 5.43 -31.22
N ASP A 992 20.66 4.94 -30.09
CA ASP A 992 20.84 3.51 -29.85
C ASP A 992 19.48 2.79 -29.71
N PHE A 993 18.49 3.42 -29.07
CA PHE A 993 17.12 2.92 -28.98
C PHE A 993 16.41 2.88 -30.34
N LEU A 994 16.57 3.91 -31.17
CA LEU A 994 16.04 3.92 -32.53
C LEU A 994 16.73 2.88 -33.41
N SER A 995 18.02 2.65 -33.24
CA SER A 995 18.75 1.58 -33.95
C SER A 995 18.28 0.19 -33.54
N PHE A 996 18.07 -0.05 -32.23
CA PHE A 996 17.47 -1.27 -31.71
C PHE A 996 16.06 -1.50 -32.29
N ALA A 997 15.20 -0.48 -32.25
CA ALA A 997 13.85 -0.56 -32.81
C ALA A 997 13.84 -0.77 -34.34
N GLU A 998 14.77 -0.15 -35.07
CA GLU A 998 14.96 -0.35 -36.52
C GLU A 998 15.34 -1.80 -36.84
N LEU A 999 16.23 -2.42 -36.05
CA LEU A 999 16.62 -3.83 -36.22
C LEU A 999 15.52 -4.83 -35.82
N LEU A 1000 14.60 -4.45 -34.93
CA LEU A 1000 13.44 -5.28 -34.56
C LEU A 1000 12.37 -5.39 -35.66
N GLN A 1001 12.39 -4.53 -36.70
CA GLN A 1001 11.35 -4.58 -37.75
C GLN A 1001 11.49 -5.80 -38.67
N ASN A 1002 12.69 -6.41 -38.75
CA ASN A 1002 12.96 -7.60 -39.57
C ASN A 1002 13.33 -8.79 -38.69
N ARG A 1003 12.73 -9.97 -38.94
CA ARG A 1003 12.95 -11.19 -38.13
C ARG A 1003 14.40 -11.68 -38.13
N GLU A 1004 15.12 -11.49 -39.23
CA GLU A 1004 16.51 -11.95 -39.38
C GLU A 1004 17.46 -11.16 -38.45
N THR A 1005 17.27 -9.84 -38.32
CA THR A 1005 18.12 -8.93 -37.54
C THR A 1005 17.78 -8.89 -36.05
N ILE A 1006 16.87 -9.73 -35.54
CA ILE A 1006 16.58 -9.84 -34.10
C ILE A 1006 17.83 -10.28 -33.31
N LYS A 1007 18.71 -11.11 -33.90
CA LYS A 1007 20.00 -11.44 -33.29
C LYS A 1007 20.90 -10.21 -33.15
N ASP A 1008 20.96 -9.38 -34.20
CA ASP A 1008 21.77 -8.16 -34.21
C ASP A 1008 21.20 -7.09 -33.27
N ALA A 1009 19.87 -6.98 -33.15
CA ALA A 1009 19.20 -6.11 -32.18
C ALA A 1009 19.60 -6.47 -30.74
N ASN A 1010 19.62 -7.76 -30.40
CA ASN A 1010 20.07 -8.24 -29.10
C ASN A 1010 21.58 -8.04 -28.90
N ALA A 1011 22.41 -8.37 -29.90
CA ALA A 1011 23.85 -8.15 -29.84
C ALA A 1011 24.22 -6.66 -29.66
N LEU A 1012 23.44 -5.75 -30.26
CA LEU A 1012 23.61 -4.30 -30.08
C LEU A 1012 23.43 -3.87 -28.63
N ILE A 1013 22.43 -4.41 -27.91
CA ILE A 1013 22.15 -4.03 -26.52
C ILE A 1013 23.00 -4.77 -25.48
N PHE A 1014 23.51 -5.98 -25.77
CA PHE A 1014 24.30 -6.78 -24.81
C PHE A 1014 25.83 -6.68 -24.98
N LYS A 1015 26.31 -5.80 -25.86
CA LYS A 1015 27.71 -5.67 -26.34
C LYS A 1015 28.83 -5.55 -25.30
N ASN A 1016 28.51 -5.30 -24.03
CA ASN A 1016 29.49 -5.18 -22.94
C ASN A 1016 29.40 -6.30 -21.87
N ASN A 1017 28.40 -7.19 -21.93
CA ASN A 1017 28.18 -8.26 -20.94
C ASN A 1017 28.33 -9.68 -21.53
N TYR A 1018 28.57 -9.83 -22.84
CA TYR A 1018 29.01 -11.09 -23.41
C TYR A 1018 30.51 -11.28 -23.15
N ASN A 1019 30.84 -12.03 -22.10
CA ASN A 1019 32.06 -12.84 -22.12
C ASN A 1019 31.84 -13.97 -23.15
N ASP A 1020 32.67 -14.03 -24.18
CA ASP A 1020 32.56 -15.01 -25.28
C ASP A 1020 32.96 -16.44 -24.85
N ASN A 1021 32.10 -17.05 -24.03
CA ASN A 1021 31.99 -18.49 -23.83
C ASN A 1021 30.67 -19.05 -24.42
N GLN A 1022 30.07 -18.33 -25.39
CA GLN A 1022 29.06 -18.88 -26.30
C GLN A 1022 29.66 -19.16 -27.68
N ASN A 1023 30.67 -20.04 -27.71
CA ASN A 1023 30.91 -20.84 -28.91
C ASN A 1023 29.61 -21.59 -29.26
N ASN A 1024 29.38 -21.84 -30.56
CA ASN A 1024 28.24 -22.62 -31.03
C ASN A 1024 28.44 -24.13 -30.82
N GLU A 1025 28.80 -24.53 -29.59
CA GLU A 1025 28.62 -25.91 -29.15
C GLU A 1025 27.14 -26.14 -28.89
N LEU A 1026 26.64 -27.29 -29.35
CA LEU A 1026 25.26 -27.71 -29.13
C LEU A 1026 25.07 -27.90 -27.62
N LYS A 1027 24.37 -26.97 -26.95
CA LYS A 1027 24.12 -26.97 -25.49
C LYS A 1027 23.78 -28.39 -25.02
N GLN A 1028 24.71 -29.00 -24.27
CA GLN A 1028 24.47 -30.27 -23.60
C GLN A 1028 23.34 -30.10 -22.58
N PHE A 1029 22.68 -31.20 -22.26
CA PHE A 1029 21.74 -31.29 -21.14
C PHE A 1029 22.52 -31.19 -19.83
N ASP A 1030 21.92 -30.63 -18.78
CA ASP A 1030 22.60 -30.47 -17.49
C ASP A 1030 22.68 -31.82 -16.73
N SER A 1031 21.95 -32.85 -17.18
CA SER A 1031 21.94 -34.20 -16.62
C SER A 1031 21.54 -35.30 -17.64
N GLU A 1032 21.99 -36.55 -17.40
CA GLU A 1032 21.53 -37.73 -18.17
C GLU A 1032 20.02 -37.98 -18.03
N PHE A 1033 19.39 -37.47 -16.95
CA PHE A 1033 17.95 -37.54 -16.73
C PHE A 1033 17.18 -36.78 -17.82
N GLU A 1034 17.55 -35.53 -18.10
CA GLU A 1034 16.95 -34.75 -19.19
C GLU A 1034 17.14 -35.43 -20.54
N VAL A 1035 18.30 -36.06 -20.79
CA VAL A 1035 18.59 -36.81 -22.02
C VAL A 1035 17.57 -37.94 -22.21
N GLU A 1036 17.30 -38.74 -21.17
CA GLU A 1036 16.28 -39.79 -21.23
C GLU A 1036 14.88 -39.21 -21.47
N VAL A 1037 14.51 -38.15 -20.76
CA VAL A 1037 13.18 -37.52 -20.85
C VAL A 1037 12.95 -36.95 -22.26
N PHE A 1038 13.93 -36.21 -22.79
CA PHE A 1038 13.90 -35.63 -24.13
C PHE A 1038 13.74 -36.71 -25.22
N ASN A 1039 14.53 -37.79 -25.15
CA ASN A 1039 14.48 -38.86 -26.15
C ASN A 1039 13.14 -39.61 -26.17
N GLU A 1040 12.46 -39.74 -25.03
CA GLU A 1040 11.14 -40.36 -24.97
C GLU A 1040 10.04 -39.40 -25.44
N ILE A 1041 10.17 -38.09 -25.19
CA ILE A 1041 9.26 -37.07 -25.72
C ILE A 1041 9.42 -36.94 -27.24
N ASP A 1042 10.63 -37.02 -27.79
CA ASP A 1042 10.82 -36.98 -29.25
C ASP A 1042 10.12 -38.15 -29.96
N LYS A 1043 10.22 -39.37 -29.39
CA LYS A 1043 9.42 -40.53 -29.86
C LYS A 1043 7.92 -40.26 -29.75
N LEU A 1044 7.48 -39.65 -28.65
CA LEU A 1044 6.08 -39.33 -28.36
C LEU A 1044 5.48 -38.30 -29.34
N ILE A 1045 6.26 -37.29 -29.74
CA ILE A 1045 5.82 -36.26 -30.69
C ILE A 1045 6.18 -36.57 -32.16
N THR A 1046 6.96 -37.61 -32.44
CA THR A 1046 7.35 -38.01 -33.80
C THR A 1046 6.16 -38.15 -34.77
N PRO A 1047 5.00 -38.73 -34.39
CA PRO A 1047 3.80 -38.76 -35.24
C PRO A 1047 3.19 -37.38 -35.57
N TYR A 1048 3.69 -36.31 -34.96
CA TYR A 1048 3.20 -34.93 -35.09
C TYR A 1048 4.32 -33.93 -35.43
N LYS A 1049 5.47 -34.40 -35.92
CA LYS A 1049 6.67 -33.58 -36.22
C LYS A 1049 6.47 -32.48 -37.27
N ASP A 1050 5.39 -32.52 -38.06
CA ASP A 1050 5.01 -31.40 -38.93
C ASP A 1050 4.52 -30.19 -38.13
N ARG A 1051 3.71 -30.41 -37.08
CA ARG A 1051 3.15 -29.35 -36.22
C ARG A 1051 4.07 -28.98 -35.06
N TYR A 1052 4.72 -29.94 -34.41
CA TYR A 1052 5.51 -29.68 -33.19
C TYR A 1052 7.02 -29.88 -33.38
N GLU A 1053 7.80 -29.14 -32.60
CA GLU A 1053 9.26 -29.17 -32.56
C GLU A 1053 9.73 -29.21 -31.10
N LEU A 1054 10.62 -30.14 -30.77
CA LEU A 1054 11.21 -30.28 -29.43
C LEU A 1054 12.51 -29.48 -29.33
N ARG A 1055 12.70 -28.76 -28.22
CA ARG A 1055 13.92 -28.00 -27.92
C ARG A 1055 14.37 -28.29 -26.50
N ASN A 1056 15.68 -28.35 -26.26
CA ASN A 1056 16.25 -28.40 -24.92
C ASN A 1056 16.72 -27.02 -24.47
N GLN A 1057 16.92 -26.83 -23.16
CA GLN A 1057 17.69 -25.75 -22.56
C GLN A 1057 17.30 -24.35 -23.10
N THR A 1058 15.99 -24.13 -23.17
CA THR A 1058 15.33 -23.00 -23.83
C THR A 1058 15.35 -21.77 -22.94
N ASP A 1059 16.08 -20.74 -23.35
CA ASP A 1059 16.27 -19.52 -22.56
C ASP A 1059 14.93 -18.78 -22.34
N ALA A 1060 14.52 -18.66 -21.07
CA ALA A 1060 13.31 -18.00 -20.62
C ALA A 1060 13.59 -17.16 -19.36
N CYS A 1061 13.54 -15.83 -19.51
CA CYS A 1061 13.53 -14.87 -18.39
C CYS A 1061 14.79 -14.83 -17.51
N GLY A 1062 15.97 -15.13 -18.07
CA GLY A 1062 17.23 -15.25 -17.31
C GLY A 1062 17.42 -16.61 -16.63
N TYR A 1063 16.55 -17.56 -16.95
CA TYR A 1063 16.59 -18.98 -16.60
C TYR A 1063 16.51 -19.79 -17.93
N LYS A 1064 16.71 -21.10 -17.89
CA LYS A 1064 16.54 -21.99 -19.05
C LYS A 1064 15.56 -23.10 -18.69
N ILE A 1065 14.48 -23.24 -19.45
CA ILE A 1065 13.57 -24.39 -19.31
C ILE A 1065 14.24 -25.60 -19.94
N ASP A 1066 14.35 -26.70 -19.19
CA ASP A 1066 15.11 -27.90 -19.58
C ASP A 1066 14.66 -28.45 -20.93
N ILE A 1067 13.35 -28.51 -21.16
CA ILE A 1067 12.74 -29.00 -22.40
C ILE A 1067 11.49 -28.16 -22.75
N THR A 1068 11.34 -27.74 -24.01
CA THR A 1068 10.11 -27.08 -24.51
C THR A 1068 9.61 -27.70 -25.82
N ILE A 1069 8.30 -27.62 -26.02
CA ILE A 1069 7.59 -28.06 -27.23
C ILE A 1069 7.01 -26.84 -27.92
N LEU A 1070 7.44 -26.55 -29.14
CA LEU A 1070 6.99 -25.43 -29.97
C LEU A 1070 5.90 -25.90 -30.95
N ASP A 1071 4.76 -25.21 -30.99
CA ASP A 1071 3.78 -25.34 -32.09
C ASP A 1071 4.21 -24.44 -33.24
N LYS A 1072 4.63 -25.05 -34.35
CA LYS A 1072 5.13 -24.35 -35.55
C LYS A 1072 4.03 -23.68 -36.38
N GLN A 1073 2.76 -24.04 -36.18
CA GLN A 1073 1.64 -23.41 -36.90
C GLN A 1073 1.15 -22.14 -36.19
N LYS A 1074 1.23 -22.09 -34.85
CA LYS A 1074 0.89 -20.90 -34.06
C LYS A 1074 2.09 -20.00 -33.76
N GLU A 1075 3.31 -20.54 -33.86
CA GLU A 1075 4.55 -19.96 -33.35
C GLU A 1075 4.55 -19.73 -31.82
N GLU A 1076 3.79 -20.54 -31.08
CA GLU A 1076 3.63 -20.48 -29.61
C GLU A 1076 4.25 -21.74 -28.96
N TYR A 1077 4.84 -21.64 -27.78
CA TYR A 1077 5.31 -22.81 -27.03
C TYR A 1077 4.11 -23.55 -26.42
N ALA A 1078 3.83 -24.75 -26.93
CA ALA A 1078 2.71 -25.59 -26.49
C ALA A 1078 2.89 -26.08 -25.05
N LEU A 1079 4.12 -26.40 -24.63
CA LEU A 1079 4.43 -26.94 -23.31
C LEU A 1079 5.90 -26.67 -22.92
N ALA A 1080 6.12 -26.31 -21.66
CA ALA A 1080 7.40 -26.36 -20.96
C ALA A 1080 7.47 -27.61 -20.07
N ILE A 1081 8.66 -28.21 -19.95
CA ILE A 1081 8.90 -29.46 -19.24
C ILE A 1081 10.13 -29.31 -18.35
N GLU A 1082 9.97 -29.69 -17.10
CA GLU A 1082 10.94 -29.47 -16.00
C GLU A 1082 11.37 -30.83 -15.42
N CYS A 1083 12.68 -31.05 -15.29
CA CYS A 1083 13.33 -32.32 -14.98
C CYS A 1083 14.07 -32.26 -13.63
N ASP A 1084 13.35 -32.39 -12.52
CA ASP A 1084 13.91 -32.27 -11.17
C ASP A 1084 14.90 -33.40 -10.81
N GLY A 1085 16.19 -33.10 -10.95
CA GLY A 1085 17.30 -33.93 -10.49
C GLY A 1085 17.44 -33.99 -8.96
N TYR A 1086 18.26 -34.91 -8.45
CA TYR A 1086 18.48 -35.09 -7.00
C TYR A 1086 19.03 -33.84 -6.30
N THR A 1087 19.77 -32.99 -7.02
CA THR A 1087 20.27 -31.69 -6.57
C THR A 1087 19.19 -30.66 -6.28
N TYR A 1088 17.94 -30.86 -6.74
CA TYR A 1088 16.77 -30.06 -6.37
C TYR A 1088 16.48 -30.06 -4.85
N HIS A 1089 17.18 -30.89 -4.06
CA HIS A 1089 17.09 -30.90 -2.62
C HIS A 1089 18.03 -29.93 -1.88
N SER A 1090 18.94 -29.21 -2.56
CA SER A 1090 20.01 -28.38 -1.95
C SER A 1090 19.56 -27.38 -0.87
N SER A 1091 18.54 -26.55 -1.14
CA SER A 1091 17.98 -25.60 -0.19
C SER A 1091 16.47 -25.42 -0.37
N ASP A 1092 15.78 -24.99 0.67
CA ASP A 1092 14.34 -24.66 0.59
C ASP A 1092 14.10 -23.32 -0.15
N PHE A 1093 15.11 -22.43 -0.18
CA PHE A 1093 15.06 -21.15 -0.89
C PHE A 1093 15.11 -21.32 -2.42
N ASP A 1094 16.01 -22.19 -2.92
CA ASP A 1094 16.13 -22.51 -4.35
C ASP A 1094 14.82 -23.05 -4.91
N ARG A 1095 14.27 -24.11 -4.29
CA ARG A 1095 12.97 -24.69 -4.69
C ARG A 1095 11.86 -23.64 -4.71
N LYS A 1096 11.83 -22.75 -3.72
CA LYS A 1096 10.82 -21.67 -3.65
C LYS A 1096 10.97 -20.65 -4.76
N ARG A 1097 12.19 -20.23 -5.08
CA ARG A 1097 12.47 -19.35 -6.23
C ARG A 1097 11.98 -19.97 -7.52
N ASP A 1098 12.17 -21.28 -7.70
CA ASP A 1098 11.85 -21.96 -8.95
C ASP A 1098 10.33 -22.22 -9.06
N ILE A 1099 9.61 -22.40 -7.95
CA ILE A 1099 8.13 -22.38 -7.89
C ILE A 1099 7.57 -20.97 -8.20
N ASP A 1100 8.12 -19.91 -7.59
CA ASP A 1100 7.71 -18.52 -7.86
C ASP A 1100 7.96 -18.14 -9.33
N ARG A 1101 9.06 -18.63 -9.94
CA ARG A 1101 9.36 -18.51 -11.39
C ARG A 1101 8.32 -19.22 -12.24
N GLN A 1102 8.02 -20.49 -11.98
CA GLN A 1102 7.00 -21.25 -12.73
C GLN A 1102 5.65 -20.52 -12.68
N TYR A 1103 5.23 -20.06 -11.51
CA TYR A 1103 3.98 -19.33 -11.31
C TYR A 1103 3.95 -17.98 -12.07
N TYR A 1104 5.08 -17.27 -12.15
CA TYR A 1104 5.22 -16.05 -12.94
C TYR A 1104 5.16 -16.30 -14.46
N LEU A 1105 5.75 -17.41 -14.93
CA LEU A 1105 5.67 -17.87 -16.33
C LEU A 1105 4.24 -18.29 -16.71
N GLU A 1106 3.57 -19.09 -15.88
CA GLU A 1106 2.18 -19.52 -16.09
C GLU A 1106 1.20 -18.34 -16.21
N LYS A 1107 1.37 -17.31 -15.37
CA LYS A 1107 0.59 -16.05 -15.45
C LYS A 1107 0.71 -15.30 -16.79
N ARG A 1108 1.64 -15.71 -17.67
CA ARG A 1108 1.86 -15.15 -19.01
C ARG A 1108 1.56 -16.12 -20.15
N GLY A 1109 0.92 -17.25 -19.85
CA GLY A 1109 0.43 -18.21 -20.85
C GLY A 1109 1.37 -19.36 -21.17
N TRP A 1110 2.38 -19.61 -20.34
CA TRP A 1110 3.14 -20.86 -20.36
C TRP A 1110 2.33 -21.98 -19.70
N LYS A 1111 2.46 -23.21 -20.22
CA LYS A 1111 1.97 -24.45 -19.60
C LYS A 1111 3.18 -25.27 -19.16
N PHE A 1112 3.09 -25.98 -18.03
CA PHE A 1112 4.18 -26.80 -17.49
C PHE A 1112 3.72 -28.24 -17.19
N GLU A 1113 4.61 -29.20 -17.43
CA GLU A 1113 4.56 -30.55 -16.85
C GLU A 1113 5.92 -30.86 -16.20
N ARG A 1114 5.94 -31.30 -14.94
CA ARG A 1114 7.17 -31.45 -14.14
C ARG A 1114 7.34 -32.89 -13.68
N ILE A 1115 8.54 -33.45 -13.83
CA ILE A 1115 8.85 -34.83 -13.44
C ILE A 1115 10.11 -34.91 -12.57
N LEU A 1116 10.00 -35.61 -11.43
CA LEU A 1116 11.14 -35.92 -10.59
C LEU A 1116 11.93 -37.10 -11.17
N SER A 1117 13.26 -37.00 -11.12
CA SER A 1117 14.20 -38.09 -11.38
C SER A 1117 13.82 -39.40 -10.65
N THR A 1118 13.41 -39.28 -9.39
CA THR A 1118 12.93 -40.40 -8.55
C THR A 1118 11.64 -41.06 -9.03
N HIS A 1119 10.84 -40.38 -9.86
CA HIS A 1119 9.64 -40.94 -10.50
C HIS A 1119 9.93 -41.53 -11.86
N TRP A 1120 10.87 -40.94 -12.60
CA TRP A 1120 11.30 -41.40 -13.90
C TRP A 1120 11.96 -42.78 -13.85
N TRP A 1121 12.92 -42.95 -12.94
CA TRP A 1121 13.60 -44.23 -12.67
C TRP A 1121 12.87 -45.10 -11.62
N SER A 1122 11.61 -44.79 -11.30
CA SER A 1122 10.79 -45.61 -10.40
C SER A 1122 10.50 -46.98 -11.01
N SER A 1123 10.50 -48.02 -10.17
CA SER A 1123 10.07 -49.37 -10.57
C SER A 1123 8.56 -49.45 -10.86
N ASP A 1124 7.74 -48.52 -10.35
CA ASP A 1124 6.35 -48.35 -10.77
C ASP A 1124 6.26 -47.49 -12.04
N LYS A 1125 6.22 -48.15 -13.20
CA LYS A 1125 6.16 -47.52 -14.52
C LYS A 1125 4.98 -46.55 -14.70
N LYS A 1126 3.93 -46.61 -13.86
CA LYS A 1126 2.77 -45.72 -13.95
C LYS A 1126 3.14 -44.24 -13.89
N TYR A 1127 4.18 -43.85 -13.15
CA TYR A 1127 4.59 -42.46 -13.04
C TYR A 1127 5.09 -41.91 -14.40
N LYS A 1128 6.04 -42.61 -15.02
CA LYS A 1128 6.54 -42.29 -16.37
C LYS A 1128 5.43 -42.37 -17.43
N GLU A 1129 4.59 -43.39 -17.39
CA GLU A 1129 3.44 -43.49 -18.29
C GLU A 1129 2.43 -42.35 -18.13
N GLN A 1130 2.14 -41.91 -16.90
CA GLN A 1130 1.19 -40.84 -16.63
C GLN A 1130 1.73 -39.48 -17.09
N PHE A 1131 3.01 -39.20 -16.85
CA PHE A 1131 3.68 -38.01 -17.37
C PHE A 1131 3.62 -37.95 -18.91
N LEU A 1132 3.97 -39.03 -19.62
CA LEU A 1132 3.88 -39.07 -21.09
C LEU A 1132 2.43 -38.93 -21.60
N LYS A 1133 1.44 -39.46 -20.86
CA LYS A 1133 0.01 -39.23 -21.14
C LYS A 1133 -0.40 -37.77 -20.92
N ASN A 1134 0.08 -37.11 -19.87
CA ASN A 1134 -0.16 -35.69 -19.62
C ASN A 1134 0.44 -34.82 -20.73
N VAL A 1135 1.69 -35.06 -21.12
CA VAL A 1135 2.37 -34.36 -22.22
C VAL A 1135 1.56 -34.48 -23.51
N LEU A 1136 1.16 -35.70 -23.92
CA LEU A 1136 0.27 -35.89 -25.08
C LEU A 1136 -1.07 -35.15 -24.96
N LYS A 1137 -1.65 -35.09 -23.75
CA LYS A 1137 -2.93 -34.41 -23.50
C LYS A 1137 -2.77 -32.90 -23.64
N ALA A 1138 -1.78 -32.31 -22.96
CA ALA A 1138 -1.53 -30.86 -22.96
C ALA A 1138 -1.25 -30.32 -24.37
N ILE A 1139 -0.57 -31.11 -25.21
CA ILE A 1139 -0.32 -30.82 -26.63
C ILE A 1139 -1.60 -30.89 -27.47
N LYS A 1140 -2.52 -31.83 -27.17
CA LYS A 1140 -3.77 -32.05 -27.92
C LYS A 1140 -4.93 -31.14 -27.51
N GLU A 1141 -4.86 -30.51 -26.33
CA GLU A 1141 -5.79 -29.46 -25.88
C GLU A 1141 -5.37 -28.05 -26.38
N ILE A 1142 -4.67 -27.98 -27.52
CA ILE A 1142 -4.13 -26.77 -28.18
C ILE A 1142 -4.42 -26.80 -29.68
#